data_AF-A0A174STT0-F1
#
_entry.id   AF-A0A174STT0-F1
#
_cell.length_a   1.000
_cell.length_b   1.000
_cell.length_c   1.000
_cell.angle_alpha   90.00
_cell.angle_beta   90.00
_cell.angle_gamma   90.00
#
_symmetry.space_group_name_H-M   'P 1'
#
loop_
_entity.id
_entity.type
_entity.pdbx_description
1 polymer ?
#
loop_
_entity_poly.entity_id
_entity_poly.type
_entity_poly.pdbx_seq_one_letter_code
_entity_poly.pdbx_strand_id
1 'polypeptide(L)'
;MRTKKLIKLTASLLLTTFALTPIIKASGETKDEGLGGDYHYNAIILEDYNAKDADCEGNAIIGGNLNITGHHDFGTPVVGDPADKNGPTLVVGGDIVNKSPNNVSGDIVLSSEKNKEKLPSWMRDKVTIKDKAVIKERIEGIKNNLINMVEERMQGDKTEVIKLNESRFKSMVVNDLVKSNGKTAIVFVNYGDNFEFPNGEPMYNYGKPMDWGKEYKFWSSKIIWYFPNATEIKISEQVIGSVIAPNAIINTNSGNVNGHLLAKTLNQQGGFECHNNVFNPDGTIPPIDQIEEPVGSVKLKKVDSSDDKKVLEGAKFQLLGSNENAISEHVTDKDGIIKIDELKPGDYYFKEIAAPDGYKTDGSLHKFTIGVEGENSYIEMTVKNEKEAIPPEPEKKYGSVELIKVDSSDNEKVLEGAKFKLLDSNKEFISEHVTDKDGKIKVENLEAGQYYFVETASPDGYKLDETPHKFTIGAELENLNIEMTIVNEKEQSLIPDPEPEKKYGSVELIKVDSSDNEKVLEGAKFQLLDSNKEFISEHVTDKDGKIKIENLEAGEYYFVETEAPEGYKLDGSLHKFTIGTGLENLNIKMTIVNEKEVTPNPNPDPTPDPEPNPTPDPTPNPEPEKKPDTEKKTEKDKEEISKNETIKIPTTGYKGYKGLSALLLGVGALLVIKKNK
;
A
#
# COMPACT_ATOMS: atom_id res chain seq x y z
N MET A 1 -6.77 91.01 -37.39
CA MET A 1 -7.33 89.81 -38.05
C MET A 1 -6.17 89.08 -38.73
N ARG A 2 -5.52 88.02 -38.23
CA ARG A 2 -5.76 87.06 -37.13
C ARG A 2 -7.06 86.26 -37.20
N THR A 3 -6.91 84.94 -36.99
CA THR A 3 -7.92 83.87 -36.76
C THR A 3 -9.10 83.73 -37.73
N LYS A 4 -9.06 82.69 -38.60
CA LYS A 4 -10.15 81.68 -38.78
C LYS A 4 -9.93 80.60 -39.88
N LYS A 5 -8.88 80.66 -40.72
CA LYS A 5 -8.72 79.72 -41.87
C LYS A 5 -7.55 78.71 -41.83
N LEU A 6 -6.84 78.55 -40.70
CA LEU A 6 -5.71 77.61 -40.56
C LEU A 6 -5.90 76.57 -39.43
N ILE A 7 -7.11 76.05 -39.27
CA ILE A 7 -7.45 75.02 -38.26
C ILE A 7 -8.05 73.74 -38.90
N LYS A 8 -8.51 73.79 -40.15
CA LYS A 8 -9.12 72.64 -40.86
C LYS A 8 -8.17 71.82 -41.74
N LEU A 9 -6.84 72.03 -41.67
CA LEU A 9 -5.87 71.28 -42.49
C LEU A 9 -4.79 70.53 -41.69
N THR A 10 -4.70 70.73 -40.38
CA THR A 10 -3.83 69.95 -39.47
C THR A 10 -4.53 68.71 -38.92
N ALA A 11 -5.86 68.72 -38.82
CA ALA A 11 -6.66 67.60 -38.29
C ALA A 11 -6.74 66.36 -39.22
N SER A 12 -6.28 66.47 -40.48
CA SER A 12 -6.39 65.39 -41.49
C SER A 12 -5.02 64.83 -41.95
N LEU A 13 -3.92 65.25 -41.31
CA LEU A 13 -2.57 64.80 -41.65
C LEU A 13 -1.81 64.15 -40.47
N LEU A 14 -2.43 64.06 -39.28
CA LEU A 14 -1.93 63.20 -38.19
C LEU A 14 -2.37 61.73 -38.32
N LEU A 15 -3.36 61.44 -39.18
CA LEU A 15 -3.93 60.09 -39.35
C LEU A 15 -3.16 59.18 -40.32
N THR A 16 -2.08 59.66 -40.93
CA THR A 16 -1.37 58.96 -42.02
C THR A 16 0.15 58.86 -41.82
N THR A 17 0.66 59.11 -40.61
CA THR A 17 2.08 58.94 -40.26
C THR A 17 2.35 57.94 -39.13
N PHE A 18 1.36 57.14 -38.72
CA PHE A 18 1.61 55.89 -37.97
C PHE A 18 1.91 54.74 -38.95
N ALA A 19 3.02 54.89 -39.68
CA ALA A 19 3.51 53.88 -40.61
C ALA A 19 4.76 53.20 -40.05
N LEU A 20 4.62 51.91 -39.73
CA LEU A 20 5.73 50.94 -39.74
C LEU A 20 6.96 51.29 -38.87
N THR A 21 6.75 51.71 -37.63
CA THR A 21 7.53 51.04 -36.57
C THR A 21 7.04 49.59 -36.51
N PRO A 22 7.91 48.57 -36.56
CA PRO A 22 7.51 47.26 -36.08
C PRO A 22 7.19 47.45 -34.59
N ILE A 23 5.95 47.22 -34.20
CA ILE A 23 5.60 47.09 -32.79
C ILE A 23 6.41 45.89 -32.31
N ILE A 24 7.47 46.16 -31.53
CA ILE A 24 8.24 45.12 -30.85
C ILE A 24 7.20 44.36 -30.05
N LYS A 25 7.04 43.06 -30.36
CA LYS A 25 5.95 42.24 -29.84
C LYS A 25 6.04 42.25 -28.31
N ALA A 26 5.23 43.10 -27.70
CA ALA A 26 5.05 43.15 -26.27
C ALA A 26 4.22 41.93 -25.87
N SER A 27 4.89 40.79 -25.77
CA SER A 27 4.58 39.81 -24.71
C SER A 27 4.88 40.49 -23.38
N GLY A 28 4.03 41.47 -23.04
CA GLY A 28 4.09 42.31 -21.87
C GLY A 28 3.50 41.59 -20.68
N GLU A 29 4.02 40.39 -20.41
CA GLU A 29 3.96 39.79 -19.09
C GLU A 29 4.69 40.75 -18.14
N THR A 30 3.94 41.71 -17.59
CA THR A 30 4.40 42.56 -16.50
C THR A 30 4.74 41.64 -15.35
N LYS A 31 6.04 41.45 -15.11
CA LYS A 31 6.60 40.40 -14.24
C LYS A 31 6.29 40.61 -12.77
N ASP A 32 5.05 40.37 -12.40
CA ASP A 32 4.61 40.30 -11.02
C ASP A 32 3.52 39.24 -10.86
N GLU A 33 3.96 37.98 -10.92
CA GLU A 33 3.14 36.76 -10.92
C GLU A 33 2.12 36.71 -9.75
N GLY A 34 2.39 37.42 -8.66
CA GLY A 34 1.49 37.59 -7.50
C GLY A 34 0.43 38.69 -7.63
N LEU A 35 0.10 39.17 -8.84
CA LEU A 35 -0.96 40.16 -9.10
C LEU A 35 -1.98 39.73 -10.19
N GLY A 36 -2.02 38.42 -10.51
CA GLY A 36 -3.03 37.78 -11.36
C GLY A 36 -3.03 38.17 -12.84
N GLY A 37 -3.47 37.26 -13.72
CA GLY A 37 -3.57 37.49 -15.17
C GLY A 37 -4.61 38.53 -15.60
N ASP A 38 -4.60 38.91 -16.88
CA ASP A 38 -5.45 40.00 -17.42
C ASP A 38 -6.96 39.71 -17.37
N TYR A 39 -7.33 38.43 -17.25
CA TYR A 39 -8.72 37.94 -17.15
C TYR A 39 -9.02 37.28 -15.79
N HIS A 40 -8.17 37.52 -14.77
CA HIS A 40 -8.32 36.95 -13.43
C HIS A 40 -9.42 37.64 -12.60
N TYR A 41 -9.76 38.89 -12.92
CA TYR A 41 -10.62 39.76 -12.11
C TYR A 41 -12.01 39.97 -12.74
N ASN A 42 -13.07 39.82 -11.93
CA ASN A 42 -14.42 40.24 -12.29
C ASN A 42 -14.46 41.78 -12.28
N ALA A 43 -14.18 42.38 -11.11
CA ALA A 43 -14.33 43.81 -10.87
C ALA A 43 -12.96 44.51 -11.00
N ILE A 44 -12.84 45.39 -11.99
CA ILE A 44 -11.59 46.09 -12.32
C ILE A 44 -11.88 47.60 -12.18
N ILE A 45 -11.61 48.14 -10.99
CA ILE A 45 -12.04 49.48 -10.58
C ILE A 45 -10.83 50.42 -10.51
N LEU A 46 -10.74 51.38 -11.43
CA LEU A 46 -9.52 52.18 -11.61
C LEU A 46 -9.26 53.19 -10.47
N GLU A 47 -10.34 53.78 -9.93
CA GLU A 47 -10.35 54.64 -8.76
C GLU A 47 -11.11 53.93 -7.62
N ASP A 48 -12.08 54.58 -6.99
CA ASP A 48 -12.71 54.08 -5.76
C ASP A 48 -13.85 53.07 -6.01
N TYR A 49 -13.96 52.09 -5.11
CA TYR A 49 -15.07 51.12 -5.03
C TYR A 49 -15.84 51.39 -3.73
N ASN A 50 -17.06 51.92 -3.87
CA ASN A 50 -18.01 52.15 -2.80
C ASN A 50 -19.03 51.01 -2.80
N ALA A 51 -19.02 50.16 -1.77
CA ALA A 51 -19.85 48.96 -1.68
C ALA A 51 -20.79 49.01 -0.47
N LYS A 52 -22.05 48.63 -0.67
CA LYS A 52 -23.10 48.72 0.35
C LYS A 52 -24.12 47.58 0.24
N ASP A 53 -23.99 46.59 1.12
CA ASP A 53 -24.95 45.49 1.29
C ASP A 53 -25.18 44.77 -0.06
N ALA A 54 -24.10 44.18 -0.55
CA ALA A 54 -23.90 43.60 -1.89
C ALA A 54 -22.58 42.82 -1.89
N ASP A 55 -22.34 41.90 -2.83
CA ASP A 55 -21.18 41.01 -2.83
C ASP A 55 -20.45 40.92 -4.19
N CYS A 56 -19.29 40.25 -4.22
CA CYS A 56 -18.49 40.02 -5.42
C CYS A 56 -18.14 38.52 -5.56
N GLU A 57 -18.89 37.80 -6.41
CA GLU A 57 -18.73 36.37 -6.68
C GLU A 57 -17.50 36.07 -7.56
N GLY A 58 -16.33 36.32 -7.00
CA GLY A 58 -15.02 36.18 -7.63
C GLY A 58 -14.09 37.32 -7.25
N ASN A 59 -13.15 37.65 -8.13
CA ASN A 59 -11.97 38.43 -7.78
C ASN A 59 -12.13 39.93 -8.14
N ALA A 60 -11.52 40.81 -7.35
CA ALA A 60 -11.54 42.26 -7.56
C ALA A 60 -10.16 42.93 -7.46
N ILE A 61 -9.88 43.87 -8.38
CA ILE A 61 -8.72 44.75 -8.36
C ILE A 61 -9.14 46.22 -8.35
N ILE A 62 -8.64 46.97 -7.37
CA ILE A 62 -9.07 48.32 -7.04
C ILE A 62 -7.85 49.24 -6.99
N GLY A 63 -7.76 50.24 -7.87
CA GLY A 63 -6.66 51.20 -7.88
C GLY A 63 -6.77 52.28 -6.79
N GLY A 64 -8.01 52.68 -6.48
CA GLY A 64 -8.38 53.60 -5.41
C GLY A 64 -8.83 52.90 -4.13
N ASN A 65 -9.67 53.58 -3.37
CA ASN A 65 -10.11 53.19 -2.02
C ASN A 65 -11.22 52.13 -2.06
N LEU A 66 -11.28 51.30 -1.01
CA LEU A 66 -12.38 50.36 -0.78
C LEU A 66 -13.24 50.86 0.38
N ASN A 67 -14.47 51.26 0.06
CA ASN A 67 -15.35 52.02 0.93
C ASN A 67 -16.62 51.20 1.26
N ILE A 68 -16.48 50.20 2.12
CA ILE A 68 -17.57 49.28 2.49
C ILE A 68 -18.47 49.90 3.58
N THR A 69 -19.77 49.96 3.32
CA THR A 69 -20.80 50.50 4.24
C THR A 69 -21.92 49.52 4.58
N GLY A 70 -21.66 48.22 4.43
CA GLY A 70 -22.66 47.15 4.60
C GLY A 70 -22.06 45.81 5.03
N HIS A 71 -22.70 44.70 4.66
CA HIS A 71 -22.02 43.44 4.32
C HIS A 71 -21.34 43.58 2.95
N HIS A 72 -20.18 42.94 2.77
CA HIS A 72 -19.50 42.78 1.48
C HIS A 72 -18.41 41.69 1.57
N ASP A 73 -18.53 40.66 0.74
CA ASP A 73 -17.59 39.54 0.59
C ASP A 73 -16.98 39.48 -0.83
N PHE A 74 -15.79 38.87 -0.93
CA PHE A 74 -15.09 38.62 -2.20
C PHE A 74 -14.74 37.13 -2.37
N GLY A 75 -15.01 36.58 -3.55
CA GLY A 75 -14.76 35.17 -3.86
C GLY A 75 -15.69 34.20 -3.13
N THR A 76 -16.82 34.69 -2.62
CA THR A 76 -17.99 33.90 -2.20
C THR A 76 -18.57 33.10 -3.38
N PRO A 77 -19.37 32.03 -3.15
CA PRO A 77 -19.46 30.86 -4.03
C PRO A 77 -19.55 31.17 -5.52
N VAL A 78 -18.57 30.66 -6.26
CA VAL A 78 -18.15 31.16 -7.57
C VAL A 78 -19.09 30.74 -8.72
N VAL A 79 -19.91 31.67 -9.21
CA VAL A 79 -20.52 31.57 -10.55
C VAL A 79 -19.47 31.92 -11.63
N GLY A 80 -18.72 30.88 -12.02
CA GLY A 80 -17.72 30.91 -13.11
C GLY A 80 -16.27 30.89 -12.62
N ASP A 81 -15.54 29.81 -12.91
CA ASP A 81 -14.11 29.69 -12.60
C ASP A 81 -13.29 30.82 -13.28
N PRO A 82 -12.33 31.48 -12.60
CA PRO A 82 -11.51 32.50 -13.25
C PRO A 82 -10.62 31.90 -14.33
N ALA A 83 -10.48 32.62 -15.44
CA ALA A 83 -9.72 32.19 -16.62
C ALA A 83 -8.24 31.89 -16.32
N ASP A 84 -7.72 32.49 -15.25
CA ASP A 84 -6.43 32.23 -14.65
C ASP A 84 -6.64 31.95 -13.17
N LYS A 85 -6.26 30.76 -12.70
CA LYS A 85 -6.35 30.39 -11.27
C LYS A 85 -5.19 30.93 -10.42
N ASN A 86 -4.23 31.62 -11.03
CA ASN A 86 -3.12 32.27 -10.34
C ASN A 86 -3.48 33.74 -10.08
N GLY A 87 -3.56 34.15 -8.81
CA GLY A 87 -3.74 35.55 -8.43
C GLY A 87 -4.52 35.74 -7.12
N PRO A 88 -4.45 36.94 -6.51
CA PRO A 88 -5.16 37.26 -5.29
C PRO A 88 -6.63 37.64 -5.57
N THR A 89 -7.56 37.09 -4.78
CA THR A 89 -8.99 37.38 -4.86
C THR A 89 -9.32 38.85 -4.62
N LEU A 90 -8.57 39.55 -3.78
CA LEU A 90 -8.76 40.98 -3.55
C LEU A 90 -7.43 41.73 -3.59
N VAL A 91 -7.35 42.78 -4.41
CA VAL A 91 -6.22 43.72 -4.39
C VAL A 91 -6.66 45.19 -4.31
N VAL A 92 -6.11 45.93 -3.34
CA VAL A 92 -6.51 47.30 -2.99
C VAL A 92 -5.31 48.26 -2.98
N GLY A 93 -5.28 49.17 -3.96
CA GLY A 93 -4.28 50.22 -4.12
C GLY A 93 -4.50 51.45 -3.22
N GLY A 94 -5.73 51.75 -2.81
CA GLY A 94 -6.11 52.83 -1.89
C GLY A 94 -6.09 52.45 -0.41
N ASP A 95 -6.85 53.22 0.38
CA ASP A 95 -7.17 52.90 1.78
C ASP A 95 -8.46 52.04 1.81
N ILE A 96 -8.54 51.10 2.76
CA ILE A 96 -9.83 50.50 3.18
C ILE A 96 -10.45 51.46 4.19
N VAL A 97 -11.53 52.19 3.87
CA VAL A 97 -11.90 53.38 4.68
C VAL A 97 -12.85 53.06 5.85
N ASN A 98 -14.05 52.56 5.56
CA ASN A 98 -15.17 52.53 6.51
C ASN A 98 -15.27 51.20 7.30
N LYS A 99 -15.30 50.08 6.59
CA LYS A 99 -15.24 48.70 7.12
C LYS A 99 -14.25 47.88 6.31
N SER A 100 -13.79 46.78 6.88
CA SER A 100 -13.21 45.67 6.11
C SER A 100 -14.29 44.94 5.29
N PRO A 101 -13.90 44.09 4.33
CA PRO A 101 -14.72 42.96 3.90
C PRO A 101 -15.11 42.09 5.11
N ASN A 102 -16.21 41.35 4.98
CA ASN A 102 -16.63 40.35 5.96
C ASN A 102 -15.84 39.04 5.75
N ASN A 103 -15.71 38.58 4.50
CA ASN A 103 -14.88 37.45 4.08
C ASN A 103 -14.12 37.76 2.77
N VAL A 104 -12.96 37.11 2.59
CA VAL A 104 -12.26 36.97 1.30
C VAL A 104 -11.78 35.52 1.18
N SER A 105 -12.22 34.79 0.15
CA SER A 105 -11.96 33.36 0.02
C SER A 105 -10.48 33.03 -0.27
N GLY A 106 -9.86 33.70 -1.25
CA GLY A 106 -8.44 33.54 -1.60
C GLY A 106 -7.52 34.59 -0.96
N ASP A 107 -6.36 34.79 -1.59
CA ASP A 107 -5.31 35.70 -1.12
C ASP A 107 -5.66 37.20 -1.28
N ILE A 108 -4.99 38.04 -0.51
CA ILE A 108 -5.23 39.49 -0.46
C ILE A 108 -3.92 40.24 -0.70
N VAL A 109 -3.93 41.26 -1.57
CA VAL A 109 -2.80 42.19 -1.72
C VAL A 109 -3.22 43.62 -1.39
N LEU A 110 -2.52 44.24 -0.43
CA LEU A 110 -2.82 45.61 0.01
C LEU A 110 -1.64 46.56 -0.24
N SER A 111 -1.97 47.83 -0.47
CA SER A 111 -1.01 48.93 -0.64
C SER A 111 -0.23 49.32 0.62
N SER A 112 -0.65 48.87 1.82
CA SER A 112 -0.03 49.24 3.09
C SER A 112 -0.44 48.35 4.27
N GLU A 113 0.44 48.21 5.26
CA GLU A 113 0.17 47.53 6.55
C GLU A 113 -1.01 48.16 7.32
N LYS A 114 -1.18 49.48 7.22
CA LYS A 114 -2.34 50.23 7.77
C LYS A 114 -3.69 49.68 7.28
N ASN A 115 -3.74 49.10 6.08
CA ASN A 115 -4.95 48.43 5.59
C ASN A 115 -5.06 46.99 6.10
N LYS A 116 -3.93 46.27 6.27
CA LYS A 116 -3.87 44.93 6.88
C LYS A 116 -4.40 44.94 8.32
N GLU A 117 -4.05 45.96 9.09
CA GLU A 117 -4.55 46.16 10.46
C GLU A 117 -6.07 46.36 10.57
N LYS A 118 -6.73 46.82 9.50
CA LYS A 118 -8.19 46.99 9.47
C LYS A 118 -8.95 45.69 9.20
N LEU A 119 -8.28 44.66 8.67
CA LEU A 119 -8.91 43.36 8.44
C LEU A 119 -9.05 42.56 9.76
N PRO A 120 -10.10 41.73 9.90
CA PRO A 120 -10.19 40.67 10.89
C PRO A 120 -8.91 39.83 10.96
N SER A 121 -8.47 39.47 12.16
CA SER A 121 -7.16 38.85 12.40
C SER A 121 -6.90 37.61 11.53
N TRP A 122 -7.91 36.76 11.32
CA TRP A 122 -7.82 35.53 10.54
C TRP A 122 -7.62 35.74 9.03
N MET A 123 -7.91 36.94 8.49
CA MET A 123 -7.59 37.29 7.10
C MET A 123 -6.15 37.81 6.94
N ARG A 124 -5.50 38.28 8.02
CA ARG A 124 -4.20 38.96 7.92
C ARG A 124 -3.09 38.05 7.43
N ASP A 125 -3.16 36.76 7.70
CA ASP A 125 -2.17 35.79 7.26
C ASP A 125 -2.23 35.55 5.74
N LYS A 126 -3.37 35.86 5.09
CA LYS A 126 -3.53 35.89 3.62
C LYS A 126 -3.03 37.19 2.95
N VAL A 127 -2.56 38.18 3.73
CA VAL A 127 -2.25 39.52 3.21
C VAL A 127 -0.76 39.67 2.86
N THR A 128 -0.50 39.79 1.56
CA THR A 128 0.76 40.31 1.01
C THR A 128 0.67 41.84 0.85
N ILE A 129 1.78 42.56 1.10
CA ILE A 129 1.89 43.99 0.83
C ILE A 129 2.66 44.22 -0.47
N LYS A 130 2.16 45.12 -1.33
CA LYS A 130 2.86 45.59 -2.54
C LYS A 130 2.77 47.11 -2.66
N ASP A 131 3.76 47.71 -3.31
CA ASP A 131 3.78 49.15 -3.57
C ASP A 131 2.56 49.61 -4.35
N LYS A 132 1.94 50.72 -3.91
CA LYS A 132 0.80 51.34 -4.60
C LYS A 132 1.09 51.66 -6.07
N ALA A 133 2.35 51.99 -6.40
CA ALA A 133 2.78 52.22 -7.77
C ALA A 133 2.67 50.97 -8.64
N VAL A 134 3.03 49.80 -8.10
CA VAL A 134 2.99 48.50 -8.81
C VAL A 134 1.55 48.02 -9.00
N ILE A 135 0.70 48.14 -7.97
CA ILE A 135 -0.74 47.86 -8.10
C ILE A 135 -1.37 48.78 -9.18
N LYS A 136 -1.00 50.06 -9.21
CA LYS A 136 -1.46 51.01 -10.23
C LYS A 136 -0.95 50.66 -11.64
N GLU A 137 0.30 50.22 -11.78
CA GLU A 137 0.86 49.78 -13.07
C GLU A 137 0.13 48.53 -13.59
N ARG A 138 -0.14 47.54 -12.72
CA ARG A 138 -0.88 46.33 -13.09
C ARG A 138 -2.31 46.65 -13.56
N ILE A 139 -3.09 47.41 -12.79
CA ILE A 139 -4.49 47.70 -13.17
C ILE A 139 -4.58 48.57 -14.44
N GLU A 140 -3.63 49.48 -14.66
CA GLU A 140 -3.50 50.25 -15.90
C GLU A 140 -3.14 49.34 -17.09
N GLY A 141 -2.27 48.34 -16.87
CA GLY A 141 -1.97 47.29 -17.85
C GLY A 141 -3.19 46.46 -18.23
N ILE A 142 -3.93 45.92 -17.24
CA ILE A 142 -5.16 45.15 -17.45
C ILE A 142 -6.19 45.98 -18.24
N LYS A 143 -6.43 47.23 -17.82
CA LYS A 143 -7.34 48.17 -18.51
C LYS A 143 -6.96 48.33 -19.99
N ASN A 144 -5.69 48.61 -20.26
CA ASN A 144 -5.21 48.85 -21.63
C ASN A 144 -5.24 47.57 -22.48
N ASN A 145 -4.92 46.41 -21.92
CA ASN A 145 -4.99 45.13 -22.63
C ASN A 145 -6.43 44.73 -22.97
N LEU A 146 -7.39 44.94 -22.06
CA LEU A 146 -8.82 44.74 -22.33
C LEU A 146 -9.34 45.72 -23.41
N ILE A 147 -8.98 47.00 -23.35
CA ILE A 147 -9.36 47.99 -24.38
C ILE A 147 -8.78 47.59 -25.74
N ASN A 148 -7.47 47.31 -25.82
CA ASN A 148 -6.81 46.91 -27.06
C ASN A 148 -7.48 45.66 -27.67
N MET A 149 -7.75 44.64 -26.86
CA MET A 149 -8.44 43.42 -27.29
C MET A 149 -9.84 43.71 -27.86
N VAL A 150 -10.62 44.59 -27.23
CA VAL A 150 -11.94 45.00 -27.73
C VAL A 150 -11.82 45.74 -29.06
N GLU A 151 -10.88 46.68 -29.18
CA GLU A 151 -10.70 47.51 -30.38
C GLU A 151 -10.09 46.74 -31.56
N GLU A 152 -9.19 45.77 -31.33
CA GLU A 152 -8.73 44.82 -32.34
C GLU A 152 -9.90 43.94 -32.83
N ARG A 153 -10.73 43.40 -31.93
CA ARG A 153 -11.89 42.58 -32.30
C ARG A 153 -12.95 43.35 -33.08
N MET A 154 -13.17 44.62 -32.76
CA MET A 154 -14.06 45.48 -33.54
C MET A 154 -13.61 45.69 -35.00
N GLN A 155 -12.37 45.33 -35.34
CA GLN A 155 -11.81 45.34 -36.70
C GLN A 155 -11.68 43.93 -37.30
N GLY A 156 -11.83 42.88 -36.49
CA GLY A 156 -11.66 41.48 -36.87
C GLY A 156 -12.91 40.83 -37.47
N ASP A 157 -12.72 39.71 -38.16
CA ASP A 157 -13.82 38.95 -38.77
C ASP A 157 -14.56 38.04 -37.76
N LYS A 158 -13.94 37.68 -36.63
CA LYS A 158 -14.53 36.86 -35.54
C LYS A 158 -15.58 37.60 -34.68
N THR A 159 -16.05 38.78 -35.06
CA THR A 159 -16.93 39.60 -34.20
C THR A 159 -17.99 40.34 -35.00
N GLU A 160 -19.21 40.42 -34.47
CA GLU A 160 -20.21 41.40 -34.91
C GLU A 160 -20.17 42.64 -34.01
N VAL A 161 -20.12 43.83 -34.62
CA VAL A 161 -20.09 45.13 -33.91
C VAL A 161 -21.47 45.77 -33.94
N ILE A 162 -22.25 45.55 -32.89
CA ILE A 162 -23.65 46.01 -32.82
C ILE A 162 -23.69 47.44 -32.29
N LYS A 163 -23.82 48.42 -33.19
CA LYS A 163 -23.96 49.84 -32.82
C LYS A 163 -25.37 50.17 -32.35
N LEU A 164 -25.51 50.66 -31.12
CA LEU A 164 -26.80 50.99 -30.52
C LEU A 164 -27.09 52.49 -30.47
N ASN A 165 -28.38 52.81 -30.47
CA ASN A 165 -28.95 54.10 -30.07
C ASN A 165 -30.12 53.84 -29.11
N GLU A 166 -30.61 54.89 -28.44
CA GLU A 166 -31.61 54.75 -27.37
C GLU A 166 -32.87 53.99 -27.81
N SER A 167 -33.38 54.31 -29.01
CA SER A 167 -34.55 53.66 -29.60
C SER A 167 -34.32 52.19 -29.95
N ARG A 168 -33.11 51.82 -30.41
CA ARG A 168 -32.77 50.44 -30.76
C ARG A 168 -32.64 49.58 -29.51
N PHE A 169 -31.99 50.09 -28.45
CA PHE A 169 -31.83 49.35 -27.19
C PHE A 169 -33.19 48.96 -26.62
N LYS A 170 -34.11 49.91 -26.49
CA LYS A 170 -35.47 49.70 -25.94
C LYS A 170 -36.35 48.75 -26.76
N SER A 171 -35.88 48.28 -27.91
CA SER A 171 -36.58 47.32 -28.80
C SER A 171 -35.86 45.97 -28.98
N MET A 172 -34.71 45.75 -28.33
CA MET A 172 -33.90 44.56 -28.54
C MET A 172 -34.29 43.38 -27.65
N VAL A 173 -34.33 42.20 -28.26
CA VAL A 173 -34.30 40.90 -27.57
C VAL A 173 -32.94 40.21 -27.81
N VAL A 174 -32.61 39.16 -27.05
CA VAL A 174 -31.38 38.37 -27.23
C VAL A 174 -31.20 37.94 -28.69
N ASN A 175 -32.29 37.56 -29.35
CA ASN A 175 -32.28 37.10 -30.75
C ASN A 175 -31.78 38.18 -31.75
N ASP A 176 -31.75 39.46 -31.38
CA ASP A 176 -31.15 40.55 -32.18
C ASP A 176 -29.66 40.78 -31.89
N LEU A 177 -29.13 40.24 -30.79
CA LEU A 177 -27.68 40.07 -30.55
C LEU A 177 -27.11 38.84 -31.26
N VAL A 178 -27.98 37.97 -31.80
CA VAL A 178 -27.67 36.56 -32.15
C VAL A 178 -27.87 36.25 -33.64
N LYS A 179 -28.11 37.27 -34.49
CA LYS A 179 -28.11 37.12 -35.97
C LYS A 179 -26.72 36.89 -36.58
N SER A 180 -25.69 36.83 -35.75
CA SER A 180 -24.30 36.53 -36.10
C SER A 180 -24.04 35.02 -36.17
N ASN A 181 -23.39 34.60 -37.26
CA ASN A 181 -23.05 33.21 -37.61
C ASN A 181 -22.00 32.57 -36.67
N GLY A 182 -22.31 32.38 -35.39
CA GLY A 182 -21.41 31.73 -34.42
C GLY A 182 -20.19 32.58 -34.03
N LYS A 183 -20.28 33.92 -34.08
CA LYS A 183 -19.19 34.85 -33.73
C LYS A 183 -19.48 35.60 -32.41
N THR A 184 -18.44 36.14 -31.79
CA THR A 184 -18.55 37.02 -30.61
C THR A 184 -19.40 38.26 -30.94
N ALA A 185 -20.19 38.76 -29.99
CA ALA A 185 -21.03 39.95 -30.15
C ALA A 185 -20.49 41.10 -29.30
N ILE A 186 -19.77 42.04 -29.92
CA ILE A 186 -19.36 43.28 -29.25
C ILE A 186 -20.44 44.31 -29.49
N VAL A 187 -21.18 44.63 -28.43
CA VAL A 187 -22.22 45.64 -28.42
C VAL A 187 -21.55 46.99 -28.17
N PHE A 188 -21.34 47.73 -29.25
CA PHE A 188 -20.65 49.02 -29.22
C PHE A 188 -21.64 50.14 -28.89
N VAL A 189 -21.66 50.54 -27.63
CA VAL A 189 -22.58 51.56 -27.11
C VAL A 189 -21.86 52.90 -27.04
N ASN A 190 -21.67 53.51 -28.21
CA ASN A 190 -21.19 54.89 -28.33
C ASN A 190 -22.32 55.88 -28.01
N TYR A 191 -22.76 55.87 -26.76
CA TYR A 191 -23.66 56.85 -26.20
C TYR A 191 -22.88 58.08 -25.69
N GLY A 192 -23.60 59.12 -25.30
CA GLY A 192 -23.01 60.30 -24.67
C GLY A 192 -22.58 60.05 -23.22
N ASP A 193 -22.28 61.16 -22.53
CA ASP A 193 -21.65 61.20 -21.21
C ASP A 193 -22.34 60.33 -20.13
N ASN A 194 -23.66 60.08 -20.22
CA ASN A 194 -24.44 59.30 -19.25
C ASN A 194 -25.30 58.23 -19.95
N PHE A 195 -25.30 56.99 -19.43
CA PHE A 195 -26.11 55.87 -19.91
C PHE A 195 -26.85 55.15 -18.77
N GLU A 196 -27.95 54.46 -19.08
CA GLU A 196 -28.75 53.69 -18.12
C GLU A 196 -29.27 52.41 -18.78
N PHE A 197 -28.98 51.25 -18.18
CA PHE A 197 -29.55 49.98 -18.60
C PHE A 197 -31.04 49.96 -18.21
N PRO A 198 -31.98 49.70 -19.14
CA PRO A 198 -33.41 49.72 -18.86
C PRO A 198 -33.86 48.51 -18.04
N ASN A 199 -34.83 48.71 -17.16
CA ASN A 199 -35.32 47.68 -16.25
C ASN A 199 -36.23 46.64 -16.95
N GLY A 200 -36.14 45.38 -16.54
CA GLY A 200 -37.35 44.65 -16.15
C GLY A 200 -38.01 43.67 -17.13
N GLU A 201 -37.27 43.00 -18.02
CA GLU A 201 -37.71 41.72 -18.63
C GLU A 201 -36.52 40.74 -18.63
N PRO A 202 -36.71 39.44 -18.29
CA PRO A 202 -35.64 38.45 -18.42
C PRO A 202 -35.22 38.29 -19.88
N MET A 203 -33.93 38.11 -20.13
CA MET A 203 -33.39 37.98 -21.49
C MET A 203 -33.96 36.72 -22.20
N TYR A 204 -34.84 36.90 -23.19
CA TYR A 204 -35.53 35.79 -23.87
C TYR A 204 -34.71 35.13 -25.00
N ASN A 205 -34.38 33.84 -24.87
CA ASN A 205 -33.85 33.00 -25.94
C ASN A 205 -35.00 32.31 -26.70
N TYR A 206 -35.13 32.56 -28.01
CA TYR A 206 -36.22 32.04 -28.87
C TYR A 206 -37.66 32.15 -28.30
N GLY A 207 -37.93 33.13 -27.43
CA GLY A 207 -39.24 33.34 -26.81
C GLY A 207 -39.49 32.55 -25.52
N LYS A 208 -38.47 31.88 -24.97
CA LYS A 208 -38.44 31.41 -23.57
C LYS A 208 -37.53 32.33 -22.74
N PRO A 209 -37.79 32.56 -21.44
CA PRO A 209 -36.78 33.12 -20.55
C PRO A 209 -35.52 32.27 -20.61
N MET A 210 -34.34 32.90 -20.65
CA MET A 210 -33.07 32.19 -20.62
C MET A 210 -32.89 31.46 -19.28
N ASP A 211 -32.52 30.19 -19.34
CA ASP A 211 -32.23 29.37 -18.17
C ASP A 211 -30.79 29.61 -17.69
N TRP A 212 -30.60 29.63 -16.36
CA TRP A 212 -29.32 29.93 -15.68
C TRP A 212 -28.26 28.83 -15.89
N GLY A 213 -28.64 27.71 -16.53
CA GLY A 213 -27.74 26.64 -16.94
C GLY A 213 -26.82 26.98 -18.13
N LYS A 214 -26.70 26.06 -19.09
CA LYS A 214 -25.68 26.14 -20.15
C LYS A 214 -25.86 27.32 -21.12
N GLU A 215 -27.09 27.80 -21.32
CA GLU A 215 -27.37 28.93 -22.22
C GLU A 215 -26.80 30.25 -21.67
N TYR A 216 -27.01 30.53 -20.38
CA TYR A 216 -26.62 31.78 -19.72
C TYR A 216 -25.13 32.08 -19.84
N LYS A 217 -24.30 31.09 -19.52
CA LYS A 217 -22.83 31.14 -19.54
C LYS A 217 -22.30 31.30 -20.97
N PHE A 218 -22.93 30.59 -21.91
CA PHE A 218 -22.66 30.69 -23.35
C PHE A 218 -22.98 32.07 -23.93
N TRP A 219 -23.92 32.82 -23.36
CA TRP A 219 -24.17 34.22 -23.76
C TRP A 219 -23.27 35.22 -23.03
N SER A 220 -23.06 35.05 -21.73
CA SER A 220 -22.14 35.88 -20.94
C SER A 220 -20.71 35.85 -21.49
N SER A 221 -20.23 34.68 -21.90
CA SER A 221 -18.88 34.50 -22.50
C SER A 221 -18.67 35.19 -23.87
N LYS A 222 -19.73 35.75 -24.48
CA LYS A 222 -19.72 36.31 -25.85
C LYS A 222 -20.07 37.78 -25.96
N ILE A 223 -20.76 38.34 -24.97
CA ILE A 223 -21.29 39.70 -25.03
C ILE A 223 -20.30 40.63 -24.33
N ILE A 224 -19.87 41.67 -25.04
CA ILE A 224 -19.16 42.81 -24.45
C ILE A 224 -19.97 44.07 -24.69
N TRP A 225 -20.33 44.79 -23.62
CA TRP A 225 -20.87 46.14 -23.69
C TRP A 225 -19.72 47.14 -23.60
N TYR A 226 -19.27 47.68 -24.74
CA TYR A 226 -18.16 48.64 -24.77
C TYR A 226 -18.66 50.08 -24.77
N PHE A 227 -18.26 50.83 -23.73
CA PHE A 227 -18.59 52.23 -23.47
C PHE A 227 -17.30 53.08 -23.38
N PRO A 228 -16.62 53.38 -24.50
CA PRO A 228 -15.37 54.15 -24.47
C PRO A 228 -15.53 55.57 -23.91
N ASN A 229 -16.69 56.19 -24.13
CA ASN A 229 -16.92 57.61 -23.89
C ASN A 229 -17.85 57.92 -22.69
N ALA A 230 -18.47 56.91 -22.07
CA ALA A 230 -19.40 57.13 -20.97
C ALA A 230 -18.66 57.58 -19.69
N THR A 231 -19.25 58.53 -18.97
CA THR A 231 -18.77 59.08 -17.70
C THR A 231 -19.68 58.71 -16.52
N GLU A 232 -20.96 58.41 -16.78
CA GLU A 232 -21.89 57.79 -15.84
C GLU A 232 -22.59 56.59 -16.52
N ILE A 233 -22.71 55.47 -15.82
CA ILE A 233 -23.57 54.33 -16.19
C ILE A 233 -24.45 53.97 -15.00
N LYS A 234 -25.72 53.66 -15.24
CA LYS A 234 -26.63 53.12 -14.24
C LYS A 234 -27.05 51.69 -14.55
N ILE A 235 -27.02 50.83 -13.53
CA ILE A 235 -27.41 49.41 -13.61
C ILE A 235 -28.43 49.11 -12.50
N SER A 236 -29.69 48.97 -12.89
CA SER A 236 -30.81 48.71 -11.97
C SER A 236 -31.28 47.26 -11.95
N GLU A 237 -30.79 46.43 -12.90
CA GLU A 237 -31.19 45.04 -13.12
C GLU A 237 -30.02 44.24 -13.73
N GLN A 238 -30.21 42.94 -13.96
CA GLN A 238 -29.24 42.03 -14.55
C GLN A 238 -28.71 42.44 -15.94
N VAL A 239 -27.39 42.33 -16.10
CA VAL A 239 -26.65 42.51 -17.35
C VAL A 239 -25.88 41.23 -17.68
N ILE A 240 -26.15 40.67 -18.86
CA ILE A 240 -25.46 39.49 -19.39
C ILE A 240 -24.23 39.94 -20.19
N GLY A 241 -23.07 39.36 -19.89
CA GLY A 241 -21.80 39.68 -20.52
C GLY A 241 -20.98 40.77 -19.81
N SER A 242 -19.76 40.96 -20.30
CA SER A 242 -18.79 41.90 -19.72
C SER A 242 -19.14 43.36 -20.04
N VAL A 243 -18.93 44.26 -19.08
CA VAL A 243 -19.15 45.71 -19.22
C VAL A 243 -17.81 46.43 -19.15
N ILE A 244 -17.42 47.05 -20.27
CA ILE A 244 -16.11 47.68 -20.44
C ILE A 244 -16.31 49.20 -20.57
N ALA A 245 -16.18 49.91 -19.45
CA ALA A 245 -16.50 51.33 -19.31
C ALA A 245 -15.40 52.11 -18.55
N PRO A 246 -14.18 52.23 -19.11
CA PRO A 246 -12.98 52.70 -18.40
C PRO A 246 -13.05 54.16 -17.91
N ASN A 247 -13.99 54.95 -18.41
CA ASN A 247 -14.19 56.36 -18.02
C ASN A 247 -15.41 56.56 -17.09
N ALA A 248 -16.23 55.52 -16.87
CA ALA A 248 -17.53 55.66 -16.23
C ALA A 248 -17.52 55.44 -14.71
N ILE A 249 -18.25 56.30 -14.00
CA ILE A 249 -18.78 56.02 -12.67
C ILE A 249 -20.01 55.13 -12.86
N ILE A 250 -19.97 53.91 -12.36
CA ILE A 250 -21.09 52.96 -12.43
C ILE A 250 -21.88 53.03 -11.12
N ASN A 251 -23.16 53.37 -11.21
CA ASN A 251 -24.10 53.43 -10.09
C ASN A 251 -25.07 52.25 -10.19
N THR A 252 -25.17 51.41 -9.14
CA THR A 252 -26.10 50.27 -9.14
C THR A 252 -27.32 50.53 -8.24
N ASN A 253 -28.33 49.66 -8.33
CA ASN A 253 -29.47 49.64 -7.39
C ASN A 253 -30.04 48.23 -7.11
N SER A 254 -29.86 47.28 -8.03
CA SER A 254 -30.25 45.86 -7.96
C SER A 254 -29.65 45.13 -9.17
N GLY A 255 -29.67 43.79 -9.20
CA GLY A 255 -29.25 42.97 -10.33
C GLY A 255 -27.79 42.52 -10.27
N ASN A 256 -27.19 42.16 -11.40
CA ASN A 256 -25.79 41.73 -11.45
C ASN A 256 -25.14 41.94 -12.82
N VAL A 257 -23.81 42.00 -12.88
CA VAL A 257 -23.04 41.91 -14.14
C VAL A 257 -22.40 40.54 -14.25
N ASN A 258 -22.54 39.92 -15.43
CA ASN A 258 -22.13 38.55 -15.67
C ASN A 258 -20.93 38.50 -16.61
N GLY A 259 -19.76 38.71 -16.04
CA GLY A 259 -18.49 38.83 -16.72
C GLY A 259 -17.67 40.00 -16.17
N HIS A 260 -16.61 40.40 -16.88
CA HIS A 260 -15.69 41.43 -16.42
C HIS A 260 -16.35 42.82 -16.41
N LEU A 261 -16.25 43.52 -15.30
CA LEU A 261 -16.74 44.87 -15.05
C LEU A 261 -15.55 45.83 -14.91
N LEU A 262 -15.15 46.45 -16.03
CA LEU A 262 -14.13 47.50 -16.03
C LEU A 262 -14.81 48.86 -15.86
N ALA A 263 -14.53 49.53 -14.74
CA ALA A 263 -15.13 50.80 -14.37
C ALA A 263 -14.09 51.81 -13.89
N LYS A 264 -14.36 53.11 -14.07
CA LYS A 264 -13.56 54.14 -13.41
C LYS A 264 -13.82 54.13 -11.90
N THR A 265 -15.08 54.05 -11.50
CA THR A 265 -15.54 54.05 -10.10
C THR A 265 -16.77 53.17 -10.04
N LEU A 266 -16.94 52.37 -8.99
CA LEU A 266 -18.15 51.56 -8.78
C LEU A 266 -18.84 51.97 -7.48
N ASN A 267 -20.09 52.38 -7.58
CA ASN A 267 -21.01 52.69 -6.49
C ASN A 267 -22.05 51.56 -6.42
N GLN A 268 -21.64 50.44 -5.83
CA GLN A 268 -22.42 49.23 -5.67
C GLN A 268 -23.33 49.34 -4.45
N GLN A 269 -24.63 49.10 -4.65
CA GLN A 269 -25.63 49.05 -3.59
C GLN A 269 -26.83 48.17 -3.98
N GLY A 270 -27.56 47.72 -2.97
CA GLY A 270 -28.88 47.10 -3.15
C GLY A 270 -28.83 45.64 -3.58
N GLY A 271 -27.89 44.86 -3.05
CA GLY A 271 -27.71 43.46 -3.40
C GLY A 271 -27.18 43.24 -4.82
N PHE A 272 -26.52 44.22 -5.43
CA PHE A 272 -25.97 44.05 -6.78
C PHE A 272 -24.74 43.14 -6.77
N GLU A 273 -24.68 42.08 -7.59
CA GLU A 273 -23.53 41.16 -7.62
C GLU A 273 -22.62 41.32 -8.87
N CYS A 274 -21.36 40.90 -8.75
CA CYS A 274 -20.38 40.86 -9.85
C CYS A 274 -19.92 39.42 -10.11
N HIS A 275 -20.55 38.72 -11.07
CA HIS A 275 -20.27 37.30 -11.35
C HIS A 275 -19.13 37.09 -12.35
N ASN A 276 -18.39 36.01 -12.20
CA ASN A 276 -17.16 35.73 -12.95
C ASN A 276 -17.39 34.89 -14.23
N ASN A 277 -18.38 35.28 -15.05
CA ASN A 277 -18.61 34.60 -16.32
C ASN A 277 -17.53 35.01 -17.35
N VAL A 278 -16.43 34.27 -17.39
CA VAL A 278 -15.28 34.49 -18.27
C VAL A 278 -15.71 34.71 -19.72
N PHE A 279 -15.37 35.89 -20.24
CA PHE A 279 -15.48 36.20 -21.65
C PHE A 279 -14.34 35.52 -22.43
N ASN A 280 -14.65 34.89 -23.57
CA ASN A 280 -13.64 34.14 -24.34
C ASN A 280 -12.57 35.09 -24.95
N PRO A 281 -11.29 34.98 -24.55
CA PRO A 281 -10.20 35.88 -24.98
C PRO A 281 -9.58 35.58 -26.36
N ASP A 282 -9.91 34.46 -27.03
CA ASP A 282 -9.46 34.17 -28.42
C ASP A 282 -10.52 34.38 -29.53
N GLY A 283 -11.80 34.46 -29.14
CA GLY A 283 -12.94 34.72 -30.04
C GLY A 283 -13.40 33.52 -30.87
N THR A 284 -12.98 32.30 -30.53
CA THR A 284 -13.43 31.04 -31.15
C THR A 284 -14.45 30.35 -30.25
N ILE A 285 -15.72 30.40 -30.65
CA ILE A 285 -16.82 29.91 -29.82
C ILE A 285 -16.90 28.38 -29.91
N PRO A 286 -16.75 27.62 -28.80
CA PRO A 286 -17.09 26.21 -28.81
C PRO A 286 -18.60 26.02 -29.02
N PRO A 287 -19.05 24.93 -29.67
CA PRO A 287 -20.46 24.53 -29.69
C PRO A 287 -21.05 24.49 -28.28
N ILE A 288 -22.35 24.78 -28.15
CA ILE A 288 -23.06 24.70 -26.86
C ILE A 288 -23.01 23.27 -26.26
N ASP A 289 -22.90 22.27 -27.12
CA ASP A 289 -22.76 20.85 -26.78
C ASP A 289 -21.33 20.44 -26.37
N GLN A 290 -20.34 21.34 -26.51
CA GLN A 290 -18.95 21.15 -26.08
C GLN A 290 -18.59 21.97 -24.84
N ILE A 291 -19.58 22.59 -24.18
CA ILE A 291 -19.39 23.16 -22.85
C ILE A 291 -19.38 21.99 -21.86
N GLU A 292 -18.18 21.62 -21.41
CA GLU A 292 -18.01 20.63 -20.35
C GLU A 292 -18.76 21.05 -19.10
N GLU A 293 -19.34 20.08 -18.40
CA GLU A 293 -20.20 20.34 -17.25
C GLU A 293 -19.33 20.76 -16.06
N PRO A 294 -19.69 21.82 -15.31
CA PRO A 294 -18.86 22.34 -14.24
C PRO A 294 -18.65 21.24 -13.20
N VAL A 295 -17.41 20.77 -13.08
CA VAL A 295 -17.03 19.72 -12.13
C VAL A 295 -16.62 20.33 -10.79
N GLY A 296 -17.00 19.64 -9.72
CA GLY A 296 -16.55 19.93 -8.37
C GLY A 296 -15.53 18.91 -7.86
N SER A 297 -15.14 19.07 -6.60
CA SER A 297 -14.22 18.18 -5.90
C SER A 297 -14.65 17.92 -4.46
N VAL A 298 -14.18 16.81 -3.91
CA VAL A 298 -14.45 16.40 -2.52
C VAL A 298 -13.16 16.00 -1.81
N LYS A 299 -13.06 16.39 -0.54
CA LYS A 299 -12.00 16.00 0.40
C LYS A 299 -12.64 15.36 1.62
N LEU A 300 -12.45 14.06 1.77
CA LEU A 300 -12.78 13.32 2.99
C LEU A 300 -11.57 13.30 3.91
N LYS A 301 -11.75 13.70 5.17
CA LYS A 301 -10.78 13.54 6.25
C LYS A 301 -11.21 12.40 7.19
N LYS A 302 -10.29 11.51 7.50
CA LYS A 302 -10.50 10.35 8.38
C LYS A 302 -9.83 10.55 9.73
N VAL A 303 -10.59 10.37 10.81
CA VAL A 303 -10.11 10.58 12.19
C VAL A 303 -10.60 9.51 13.16
N ASP A 304 -9.92 9.43 14.32
CA ASP A 304 -10.35 8.68 15.50
C ASP A 304 -11.59 9.34 16.12
N SER A 305 -12.63 8.59 16.49
CA SER A 305 -13.84 9.16 17.11
C SER A 305 -13.61 9.78 18.49
N SER A 306 -12.48 9.49 19.13
CA SER A 306 -12.09 10.04 20.43
C SER A 306 -11.12 11.24 20.32
N ASP A 307 -10.48 11.47 19.17
CA ASP A 307 -9.60 12.62 18.92
C ASP A 307 -9.57 13.02 17.43
N ASP A 308 -10.27 14.11 17.09
CA ASP A 308 -10.36 14.66 15.73
C ASP A 308 -9.02 15.22 15.18
N LYS A 309 -7.97 15.29 16.00
CA LYS A 309 -6.61 15.61 15.57
C LYS A 309 -5.85 14.36 15.09
N LYS A 310 -6.22 13.18 15.58
CA LYS A 310 -5.60 11.91 15.22
C LYS A 310 -6.20 11.40 13.92
N VAL A 311 -5.49 11.70 12.84
CA VAL A 311 -5.81 11.25 11.48
C VAL A 311 -5.53 9.75 11.30
N LEU A 312 -6.23 9.11 10.36
CA LEU A 312 -6.14 7.66 10.12
C LEU A 312 -5.81 7.33 8.65
N GLU A 313 -4.60 6.84 8.40
CA GLU A 313 -4.14 6.26 7.13
C GLU A 313 -4.76 4.87 6.89
N GLY A 314 -4.92 4.46 5.63
CA GLY A 314 -5.25 3.09 5.24
C GLY A 314 -6.74 2.72 5.21
N ALA A 315 -7.65 3.62 5.59
CA ALA A 315 -9.10 3.39 5.48
C ALA A 315 -9.51 3.30 4.01
N LYS A 316 -10.25 2.26 3.64
CA LYS A 316 -10.70 2.02 2.26
C LYS A 316 -12.15 2.44 2.09
N PHE A 317 -12.38 3.32 1.11
CA PHE A 317 -13.70 3.83 0.76
C PHE A 317 -14.06 3.49 -0.68
N GLN A 318 -15.34 3.17 -0.90
CA GLN A 318 -15.93 3.11 -2.22
C GLN A 318 -16.74 4.41 -2.43
N LEU A 319 -16.49 5.09 -3.55
CA LEU A 319 -17.31 6.20 -4.03
C LEU A 319 -18.48 5.62 -4.82
N LEU A 320 -19.70 5.97 -4.41
CA LEU A 320 -20.95 5.59 -5.08
C LEU A 320 -21.63 6.81 -5.70
N GLY A 321 -22.34 6.60 -6.81
CA GLY A 321 -23.22 7.61 -7.38
C GLY A 321 -24.59 7.66 -6.71
N SER A 322 -25.46 8.55 -7.18
CA SER A 322 -26.84 8.79 -6.70
C SER A 322 -27.77 7.57 -6.74
N ASN A 323 -27.37 6.51 -7.45
CA ASN A 323 -28.06 5.23 -7.60
C ASN A 323 -27.34 4.08 -6.89
N GLU A 324 -26.46 4.39 -5.93
CA GLU A 324 -25.61 3.47 -5.15
C GLU A 324 -24.66 2.56 -5.95
N ASN A 325 -24.54 2.75 -7.28
CA ASN A 325 -23.54 2.02 -8.07
C ASN A 325 -22.12 2.55 -7.78
N ALA A 326 -21.17 1.63 -7.68
CA ALA A 326 -19.76 1.94 -7.47
C ALA A 326 -19.15 2.68 -8.67
N ILE A 327 -18.42 3.76 -8.38
CA ILE A 327 -17.69 4.58 -9.35
C ILE A 327 -16.19 4.28 -9.27
N SER A 328 -15.64 4.26 -8.06
CA SER A 328 -14.20 4.04 -7.80
C SER A 328 -13.93 3.67 -6.34
N GLU A 329 -12.73 3.16 -6.06
CA GLU A 329 -12.25 2.86 -4.71
C GLU A 329 -11.00 3.69 -4.39
N HIS A 330 -10.92 4.15 -3.14
CA HIS A 330 -9.92 5.09 -2.64
C HIS A 330 -9.42 4.64 -1.27
N VAL A 331 -8.21 5.06 -0.90
CA VAL A 331 -7.59 4.75 0.40
C VAL A 331 -7.09 6.03 1.03
N THR A 332 -7.29 6.21 2.34
CA THR A 332 -6.81 7.41 3.04
C THR A 332 -5.28 7.42 3.14
N ASP A 333 -4.70 8.58 2.85
CA ASP A 333 -3.25 8.81 2.93
C ASP A 333 -2.76 9.04 4.38
N LYS A 334 -1.48 9.40 4.52
CA LYS A 334 -0.79 9.65 5.80
C LYS A 334 -1.39 10.78 6.63
N ASP A 335 -2.04 11.75 5.98
CA ASP A 335 -2.76 12.84 6.63
C ASP A 335 -4.24 12.48 6.87
N GLY A 336 -4.61 11.22 6.62
CA GLY A 336 -5.96 10.69 6.71
C GLY A 336 -6.89 11.19 5.61
N ILE A 337 -6.37 11.62 4.47
CA ILE A 337 -7.13 12.30 3.42
C ILE A 337 -7.45 11.37 2.24
N ILE A 338 -8.65 11.51 1.69
CA ILE A 338 -8.99 11.18 0.30
C ILE A 338 -9.38 12.49 -0.39
N LYS A 339 -8.84 12.75 -1.59
CA LYS A 339 -9.30 13.81 -2.50
C LYS A 339 -9.78 13.19 -3.80
N ILE A 340 -10.89 13.68 -4.33
CA ILE A 340 -11.40 13.32 -5.65
C ILE A 340 -11.82 14.62 -6.34
N ASP A 341 -11.13 14.92 -7.44
CA ASP A 341 -11.43 16.06 -8.31
C ASP A 341 -12.26 15.59 -9.52
N GLU A 342 -12.70 16.54 -10.36
CA GLU A 342 -13.43 16.29 -11.62
C GLU A 342 -14.77 15.53 -11.47
N LEU A 343 -15.42 15.63 -10.31
CA LEU A 343 -16.76 15.07 -10.09
C LEU A 343 -17.84 15.93 -10.73
N LYS A 344 -18.72 15.32 -11.53
CA LYS A 344 -19.87 16.00 -12.13
C LYS A 344 -20.91 16.42 -11.08
N PRO A 345 -21.80 17.39 -11.38
CA PRO A 345 -22.90 17.74 -10.50
C PRO A 345 -23.83 16.54 -10.23
N GLY A 346 -24.18 16.31 -8.97
CA GLY A 346 -25.02 15.19 -8.56
C GLY A 346 -24.85 14.78 -7.09
N ASP A 347 -25.69 13.85 -6.66
CA ASP A 347 -25.58 13.18 -5.37
C ASP A 347 -24.56 12.03 -5.41
N TYR A 348 -23.74 11.93 -4.37
CA TYR A 348 -22.71 10.92 -4.18
C TYR A 348 -22.71 10.39 -2.75
N TYR A 349 -22.09 9.23 -2.55
CA TYR A 349 -21.87 8.67 -1.22
C TYR A 349 -20.46 8.12 -1.09
N PHE A 350 -19.82 8.40 0.05
CA PHE A 350 -18.69 7.60 0.51
C PHE A 350 -19.20 6.49 1.42
N LYS A 351 -18.75 5.26 1.15
CA LYS A 351 -18.99 4.08 2.00
C LYS A 351 -17.67 3.48 2.43
N GLU A 352 -17.44 3.27 3.72
CA GLU A 352 -16.25 2.54 4.15
C GLU A 352 -16.44 1.04 3.82
N ILE A 353 -15.43 0.45 3.19
CA ILE A 353 -15.39 -0.98 2.83
C ILE A 353 -14.32 -1.74 3.61
N ALA A 354 -13.35 -1.05 4.21
CA ALA A 354 -12.49 -1.56 5.27
C ALA A 354 -11.93 -0.41 6.11
N ALA A 355 -12.00 -0.54 7.44
CA ALA A 355 -11.33 0.38 8.36
C ALA A 355 -9.79 0.27 8.32
N PRO A 356 -9.08 1.27 8.89
CA PRO A 356 -7.69 1.14 9.32
C PRO A 356 -7.48 0.03 10.35
N ASP A 357 -6.25 -0.46 10.48
CA ASP A 357 -5.88 -1.47 11.47
C ASP A 357 -6.25 -1.03 12.90
N GLY A 358 -7.01 -1.87 13.60
CA GLY A 358 -7.47 -1.59 14.97
C GLY A 358 -8.62 -0.59 15.07
N TYR A 359 -9.42 -0.41 14.01
CA TYR A 359 -10.65 0.39 14.00
C TYR A 359 -11.85 -0.43 13.50
N LYS A 360 -13.04 -0.15 14.02
CA LYS A 360 -14.29 -0.75 13.50
C LYS A 360 -14.61 -0.12 12.14
N THR A 361 -15.13 -0.91 11.21
CA THR A 361 -15.56 -0.42 9.89
C THR A 361 -16.96 0.19 9.95
N ASP A 362 -17.11 1.45 9.54
CA ASP A 362 -18.41 2.12 9.42
C ASP A 362 -18.98 1.94 8.01
N GLY A 363 -19.76 0.87 7.82
CA GLY A 363 -20.41 0.58 6.54
C GLY A 363 -21.57 1.50 6.15
N SER A 364 -21.80 2.62 6.86
CA SER A 364 -22.84 3.60 6.54
C SER A 364 -22.52 4.41 5.28
N LEU A 365 -23.54 5.10 4.74
CA LEU A 365 -23.42 5.94 3.54
C LEU A 365 -23.30 7.42 3.94
N HIS A 366 -22.09 7.97 3.84
CA HIS A 366 -21.87 9.40 4.04
C HIS A 366 -22.19 10.15 2.75
N LYS A 367 -23.42 10.65 2.65
CA LYS A 367 -23.88 11.43 1.49
C LYS A 367 -23.12 12.76 1.39
N PHE A 368 -22.77 13.14 0.16
CA PHE A 368 -22.50 14.52 -0.23
C PHE A 368 -23.15 14.82 -1.58
N THR A 369 -23.23 16.10 -1.94
CA THR A 369 -23.79 16.56 -3.21
C THR A 369 -22.80 17.53 -3.83
N ILE A 370 -22.38 17.27 -5.08
CA ILE A 370 -21.66 18.25 -5.89
C ILE A 370 -22.71 19.10 -6.60
N GLY A 371 -22.68 20.41 -6.39
CA GLY A 371 -23.65 21.33 -6.99
C GLY A 371 -23.31 21.74 -8.41
N VAL A 372 -24.12 22.64 -8.98
CA VAL A 372 -23.78 23.37 -10.20
C VAL A 372 -23.29 24.77 -9.83
N GLU A 373 -22.02 25.04 -10.12
CA GLU A 373 -21.38 26.38 -10.09
C GLU A 373 -21.55 27.19 -8.78
N GLY A 374 -20.46 27.30 -8.03
CA GLY A 374 -20.43 28.05 -6.78
C GLY A 374 -21.02 27.28 -5.61
N GLU A 375 -22.32 26.97 -5.64
CA GLU A 375 -22.92 26.09 -4.64
C GLU A 375 -22.28 24.70 -4.68
N ASN A 376 -21.69 24.28 -3.56
CA ASN A 376 -21.17 22.91 -3.36
C ASN A 376 -20.18 22.43 -4.44
N SER A 377 -19.37 23.33 -5.01
CA SER A 377 -18.29 22.97 -5.96
C SER A 377 -17.06 22.37 -5.27
N TYR A 378 -16.87 22.62 -3.97
CA TYR A 378 -15.88 21.95 -3.14
C TYR A 378 -16.52 21.49 -1.81
N ILE A 379 -16.40 20.21 -1.49
CA ILE A 379 -16.91 19.62 -0.25
C ILE A 379 -15.74 19.17 0.63
N GLU A 380 -15.64 19.70 1.86
CA GLU A 380 -14.88 19.05 2.93
C GLU A 380 -15.84 18.28 3.85
N MET A 381 -15.50 17.02 4.17
CA MET A 381 -16.24 16.19 5.12
C MET A 381 -15.29 15.42 6.03
N THR A 382 -15.72 15.13 7.26
CA THR A 382 -14.94 14.33 8.23
C THR A 382 -15.69 13.08 8.64
N VAL A 383 -15.05 11.92 8.49
CA VAL A 383 -15.61 10.60 8.84
C VAL A 383 -14.80 9.97 9.97
N LYS A 384 -15.47 9.63 11.07
CA LYS A 384 -14.83 9.14 12.30
C LYS A 384 -15.01 7.63 12.45
N ASN A 385 -13.96 6.89 12.83
CA ASN A 385 -14.15 5.50 13.27
C ASN A 385 -13.94 5.40 14.77
N GLU A 386 -14.80 4.60 15.40
CA GLU A 386 -14.52 4.09 16.73
C GLU A 386 -13.30 3.15 16.65
N LYS A 387 -12.33 3.36 17.53
CA LYS A 387 -11.23 2.41 17.70
C LYS A 387 -11.83 1.03 18.03
N GLU A 388 -11.29 -0.03 17.44
CA GLU A 388 -11.75 -1.36 17.78
C GLU A 388 -11.46 -1.63 19.25
N ALA A 389 -12.51 -2.01 19.97
CA ALA A 389 -12.41 -2.39 21.36
C ALA A 389 -11.69 -3.74 21.40
N ILE A 390 -10.36 -3.70 21.55
CA ILE A 390 -9.54 -4.85 21.89
C ILE A 390 -10.27 -5.54 23.06
N PRO A 391 -10.76 -6.79 22.89
CA PRO A 391 -11.32 -7.52 24.02
C PRO A 391 -10.25 -7.55 25.11
N PRO A 392 -10.58 -7.30 26.39
CA PRO A 392 -9.58 -7.47 27.44
C PRO A 392 -9.01 -8.87 27.30
N GLU A 393 -7.68 -9.01 27.27
CA GLU A 393 -7.04 -10.33 27.28
C GLU A 393 -7.68 -11.14 28.42
N PRO A 394 -8.08 -12.40 28.18
CA PRO A 394 -8.70 -13.21 29.22
C PRO A 394 -7.74 -13.26 30.40
N GLU A 395 -8.13 -12.62 31.51
CA GLU A 395 -7.24 -12.31 32.62
C GLU A 395 -6.57 -13.59 33.11
N LYS A 396 -5.27 -13.75 32.83
CA LYS A 396 -4.50 -14.96 33.17
C LYS A 396 -4.68 -15.26 34.65
N LYS A 397 -5.44 -16.30 34.95
CA LYS A 397 -5.64 -16.78 36.31
C LYS A 397 -4.45 -17.64 36.68
N TYR A 398 -3.91 -17.40 37.86
CA TYR A 398 -2.80 -18.16 38.42
C TYR A 398 -3.24 -18.85 39.70
N GLY A 399 -2.73 -20.06 39.91
CA GLY A 399 -3.06 -20.93 41.01
C GLY A 399 -1.85 -21.57 41.66
N SER A 400 -2.09 -22.56 42.50
CA SER A 400 -1.07 -23.34 43.18
C SER A 400 -1.44 -24.82 43.26
N VAL A 401 -0.43 -25.66 43.47
CA VAL A 401 -0.58 -27.08 43.80
C VAL A 401 0.23 -27.41 45.05
N GLU A 402 -0.37 -28.18 45.95
CA GLU A 402 0.32 -28.84 47.06
C GLU A 402 0.21 -30.36 46.87
N LEU A 403 1.35 -31.00 46.63
CA LEU A 403 1.53 -32.43 46.50
C LEU A 403 2.00 -32.97 47.85
N ILE A 404 1.34 -34.01 48.37
CA ILE A 404 1.75 -34.76 49.56
C ILE A 404 2.15 -36.18 49.15
N LYS A 405 3.36 -36.59 49.53
CA LYS A 405 3.91 -37.91 49.24
C LYS A 405 3.77 -38.83 50.45
N VAL A 406 3.14 -40.00 50.26
CA VAL A 406 2.87 -40.95 51.35
C VAL A 406 3.20 -42.40 50.99
N ASP A 407 3.24 -43.27 52.00
CA ASP A 407 3.39 -44.72 51.87
C ASP A 407 2.08 -45.38 51.42
N SER A 408 2.11 -46.24 50.39
CA SER A 408 0.90 -46.90 49.88
C SER A 408 0.25 -47.90 50.84
N SER A 409 0.94 -48.26 51.93
CA SER A 409 0.41 -49.11 53.01
C SER A 409 -0.01 -48.31 54.25
N ASP A 410 0.33 -47.02 54.32
CA ASP A 410 0.07 -46.14 55.46
C ASP A 410 0.03 -44.67 54.99
N ASN A 411 -1.16 -44.20 54.63
CA ASN A 411 -1.35 -42.84 54.12
C ASN A 411 -1.11 -41.73 55.17
N GLU A 412 -0.96 -42.06 56.46
CA GLU A 412 -0.51 -41.08 57.47
C GLU A 412 1.02 -40.93 57.48
N LYS A 413 1.75 -41.91 56.93
CA LYS A 413 3.21 -41.85 56.80
C LYS A 413 3.63 -41.07 55.55
N VAL A 414 3.92 -39.79 55.75
CA VAL A 414 4.55 -38.89 54.77
C VAL A 414 6.01 -39.28 54.44
N LEU A 415 6.49 -38.93 53.24
CA LEU A 415 7.80 -39.33 52.71
C LEU A 415 8.66 -38.14 52.22
N GLU A 416 9.73 -37.82 52.95
CA GLU A 416 10.78 -36.85 52.57
C GLU A 416 11.69 -37.40 51.44
N GLY A 417 12.20 -36.51 50.59
CA GLY A 417 13.29 -36.80 49.64
C GLY A 417 12.88 -37.29 48.23
N ALA A 418 11.59 -37.51 47.95
CA ALA A 418 11.12 -37.87 46.61
C ALA A 418 11.34 -36.72 45.63
N LYS A 419 11.92 -36.99 44.45
CA LYS A 419 12.24 -35.97 43.45
C LYS A 419 11.26 -36.00 42.28
N PHE A 420 10.62 -34.87 41.99
CA PHE A 420 9.64 -34.74 40.92
C PHE A 420 10.05 -33.74 39.85
N LYS A 421 9.71 -34.04 38.60
CA LYS A 421 9.59 -33.05 37.53
C LYS A 421 8.15 -32.57 37.43
N LEU A 422 7.96 -31.25 37.41
CA LEU A 422 6.73 -30.62 36.98
C LEU A 422 6.80 -30.37 35.47
N LEU A 423 5.82 -30.87 34.74
CA LEU A 423 5.67 -30.72 33.29
C LEU A 423 4.38 -29.99 32.92
N ASP A 424 4.38 -29.32 31.77
CA ASP A 424 3.21 -28.65 31.20
C ASP A 424 2.26 -29.63 30.47
N SER A 425 1.19 -29.10 29.86
CA SER A 425 0.24 -29.84 29.03
C SER A 425 0.85 -30.55 27.81
N ASN A 426 1.94 -30.02 27.25
CA ASN A 426 2.70 -30.60 26.14
C ASN A 426 3.75 -31.61 26.60
N LYS A 427 3.92 -31.77 27.92
CA LYS A 427 4.97 -32.53 28.63
C LYS A 427 6.37 -31.89 28.54
N GLU A 428 6.45 -30.60 28.25
CA GLU A 428 7.68 -29.83 28.37
C GLU A 428 8.02 -29.56 29.84
N PHE A 429 9.31 -29.42 30.13
CA PHE A 429 9.82 -29.30 31.49
C PHE A 429 9.68 -27.88 32.05
N ILE A 430 9.06 -27.76 33.23
CA ILE A 430 8.91 -26.49 33.95
C ILE A 430 9.93 -26.37 35.09
N SER A 431 9.99 -27.36 35.99
CA SER A 431 10.83 -27.30 37.20
C SER A 431 11.04 -28.65 37.86
N GLU A 432 12.11 -28.78 38.67
CA GLU A 432 12.33 -29.92 39.56
C GLU A 432 12.02 -29.53 41.02
N HIS A 433 11.43 -30.46 41.77
CA HIS A 433 11.02 -30.29 43.16
C HIS A 433 11.43 -31.53 43.99
N VAL A 434 11.57 -31.36 45.30
CA VAL A 434 11.88 -32.46 46.23
C VAL A 434 10.92 -32.39 47.41
N THR A 435 10.38 -33.52 47.87
CA THR A 435 9.48 -33.55 49.03
C THR A 435 10.22 -33.22 50.32
N ASP A 436 9.63 -32.33 51.12
CA ASP A 436 10.16 -31.91 52.41
C ASP A 436 9.87 -32.91 53.54
N LYS A 437 10.17 -32.52 54.78
CA LYS A 437 10.00 -33.33 56.01
C LYS A 437 8.57 -33.73 56.31
N ASP A 438 7.62 -32.94 55.84
CA ASP A 438 6.18 -33.21 55.95
C ASP A 438 5.67 -33.93 54.69
N GLY A 439 6.58 -34.40 53.83
CA GLY A 439 6.34 -35.10 52.56
C GLY A 439 5.83 -34.19 51.45
N LYS A 440 5.97 -32.86 51.57
CA LYS A 440 5.28 -31.90 50.71
C LYS A 440 6.13 -31.31 49.59
N ILE A 441 5.48 -31.01 48.48
CA ILE A 441 5.93 -30.09 47.43
C ILE A 441 4.83 -29.06 47.24
N LYS A 442 5.17 -27.77 47.28
CA LYS A 442 4.25 -26.68 46.95
C LYS A 442 4.77 -25.85 45.78
N VAL A 443 3.93 -25.62 44.78
CA VAL A 443 4.24 -24.79 43.61
C VAL A 443 3.15 -23.74 43.44
N GLU A 444 3.55 -22.48 43.32
CA GLU A 444 2.64 -21.32 43.21
C GLU A 444 2.86 -20.58 41.89
N ASN A 445 1.87 -19.77 41.49
CA ASN A 445 1.87 -18.97 40.26
C ASN A 445 1.84 -19.80 38.96
N LEU A 446 1.19 -20.97 38.99
CA LEU A 446 0.92 -21.77 37.79
C LEU A 446 -0.30 -21.19 37.06
N GLU A 447 -0.17 -20.91 35.75
CA GLU A 447 -1.28 -20.40 34.94
C GLU A 447 -2.38 -21.47 34.79
N ALA A 448 -3.65 -21.05 34.69
CA ALA A 448 -4.80 -21.95 34.47
C ALA A 448 -4.56 -22.88 33.26
N GLY A 449 -4.48 -24.19 33.52
CA GLY A 449 -3.88 -25.14 32.59
C GLY A 449 -3.70 -26.54 33.18
N GLN A 450 -3.26 -27.46 32.33
CA GLN A 450 -3.07 -28.87 32.66
C GLN A 450 -1.57 -29.16 32.86
N TYR A 451 -1.25 -29.93 33.89
CA TYR A 451 0.13 -30.18 34.33
C TYR A 451 0.31 -31.64 34.76
N TYR A 452 1.56 -32.08 34.86
CA TYR A 452 1.91 -33.40 35.37
C TYR A 452 3.07 -33.32 36.36
N PHE A 453 2.99 -34.08 37.46
CA PHE A 453 4.16 -34.46 38.24
C PHE A 453 4.64 -35.85 37.84
N VAL A 454 5.94 -36.00 37.61
CA VAL A 454 6.61 -37.29 37.29
C VAL A 454 7.69 -37.53 38.34
N GLU A 455 7.66 -38.66 39.05
CA GLU A 455 8.76 -39.00 39.98
C GLU A 455 10.00 -39.39 39.18
N THR A 456 11.18 -38.99 39.67
CA THR A 456 12.48 -39.17 39.01
C THR A 456 13.55 -39.73 39.94
N ALA A 457 13.29 -39.73 41.25
CA ALA A 457 13.95 -40.56 42.25
C ALA A 457 12.97 -40.73 43.42
N SER A 458 12.78 -41.96 43.87
CA SER A 458 11.96 -42.25 45.05
C SER A 458 12.70 -41.92 46.36
N PRO A 459 11.99 -41.82 47.49
CA PRO A 459 12.57 -41.86 48.83
C PRO A 459 13.34 -43.15 49.11
N ASP A 460 14.31 -43.10 50.02
CA ASP A 460 15.08 -44.27 50.45
C ASP A 460 14.16 -45.40 50.95
N GLY A 461 14.28 -46.59 50.34
CA GLY A 461 13.46 -47.75 50.66
C GLY A 461 12.05 -47.72 50.05
N TYR A 462 11.80 -46.88 49.05
CA TYR A 462 10.57 -46.85 48.26
C TYR A 462 10.86 -47.09 46.78
N LYS A 463 9.92 -47.77 46.13
CA LYS A 463 9.97 -48.01 44.68
C LYS A 463 9.65 -46.72 43.92
N LEU A 464 10.34 -46.49 42.82
CA LEU A 464 10.13 -45.34 41.92
C LEU A 464 8.82 -45.49 41.12
N ASP A 465 8.00 -44.43 41.09
CA ASP A 465 6.82 -44.34 40.21
C ASP A 465 6.97 -43.25 39.14
N GLU A 466 7.51 -43.62 37.98
CA GLU A 466 7.65 -42.74 36.81
C GLU A 466 6.30 -42.41 36.12
N THR A 467 5.15 -42.82 36.68
CA THR A 467 3.83 -42.51 36.12
C THR A 467 3.55 -41.00 36.14
N PRO A 468 3.13 -40.37 35.02
CA PRO A 468 2.78 -38.95 35.02
C PRO A 468 1.45 -38.66 35.74
N HIS A 469 1.54 -38.20 36.99
CA HIS A 469 0.42 -37.81 37.84
C HIS A 469 -0.15 -36.45 37.41
N LYS A 470 -1.26 -36.50 36.66
CA LYS A 470 -1.93 -35.33 36.09
C LYS A 470 -2.70 -34.51 37.14
N PHE A 471 -2.58 -33.20 37.07
CA PHE A 471 -3.49 -32.25 37.71
C PHE A 471 -3.87 -31.09 36.74
N THR A 472 -4.76 -30.21 37.17
CA THR A 472 -5.23 -29.06 36.37
C THR A 472 -5.53 -27.88 37.29
N ILE A 473 -4.92 -26.72 37.03
CA ILE A 473 -5.31 -25.44 37.64
C ILE A 473 -6.53 -24.90 36.87
N GLY A 474 -7.63 -24.64 37.58
CA GLY A 474 -8.87 -24.15 36.97
C GLY A 474 -8.85 -22.66 36.59
N ALA A 475 -9.92 -22.19 35.95
CA ALA A 475 -10.13 -20.77 35.64
C ALA A 475 -10.98 -20.03 36.70
N GLU A 476 -11.65 -20.76 37.59
CA GLU A 476 -12.52 -20.23 38.65
C GLU A 476 -11.82 -20.28 40.01
N LEU A 477 -12.10 -19.31 40.89
CA LEU A 477 -11.46 -19.13 42.20
C LEU A 477 -11.43 -20.42 43.06
N GLU A 478 -12.51 -21.20 43.02
CA GLU A 478 -12.67 -22.46 43.75
C GLU A 478 -11.73 -23.58 43.29
N ASN A 479 -11.12 -23.45 42.10
CA ASN A 479 -10.29 -24.46 41.46
C ASN A 479 -8.85 -23.98 41.18
N LEU A 480 -8.43 -22.84 41.76
CA LEU A 480 -7.07 -22.32 41.61
C LEU A 480 -6.04 -23.04 42.50
N ASN A 481 -6.46 -23.60 43.63
CA ASN A 481 -5.57 -24.29 44.56
C ASN A 481 -5.90 -25.78 44.58
N ILE A 482 -4.93 -26.61 44.22
CA ILE A 482 -5.10 -28.06 44.06
C ILE A 482 -4.29 -28.78 45.14
N GLU A 483 -4.94 -29.67 45.90
CA GLU A 483 -4.26 -30.63 46.78
C GLU A 483 -4.24 -32.00 46.09
N MET A 484 -3.11 -32.70 46.11
CA MET A 484 -3.00 -34.05 45.54
C MET A 484 -2.07 -34.96 46.36
N THR A 485 -2.41 -36.25 46.43
CA THR A 485 -1.61 -37.27 47.13
C THR A 485 -0.99 -38.24 46.13
N ILE A 486 0.32 -38.47 46.21
CA ILE A 486 1.00 -39.52 45.43
C ILE A 486 1.56 -40.57 46.39
N VAL A 487 1.08 -41.81 46.28
CA VAL A 487 1.56 -42.96 47.08
C VAL A 487 2.82 -43.59 46.44
N ASN A 488 3.76 -44.13 47.23
CA ASN A 488 4.73 -45.12 46.72
C ASN A 488 4.61 -46.41 47.52
N GLU A 489 4.75 -47.55 46.84
CA GLU A 489 5.01 -48.82 47.50
C GLU A 489 6.40 -48.78 48.16
N LYS A 490 6.54 -49.31 49.38
CA LYS A 490 7.87 -49.60 49.92
C LYS A 490 8.59 -50.51 48.93
N GLU A 491 9.86 -50.25 48.68
CA GLU A 491 10.69 -51.21 47.98
C GLU A 491 10.75 -52.46 48.84
N GLN A 492 10.20 -53.56 48.34
CA GLN A 492 10.25 -54.81 49.08
C GLN A 492 11.71 -55.22 49.14
N SER A 493 12.25 -55.35 50.35
CA SER A 493 13.64 -55.78 50.57
C SER A 493 13.77 -57.26 50.21
N LEU A 494 13.75 -57.54 48.90
CA LEU A 494 14.08 -58.82 48.32
C LEU A 494 15.51 -59.14 48.75
N ILE A 495 15.64 -60.15 49.61
CA ILE A 495 16.88 -60.90 49.74
C ILE A 495 17.24 -61.33 48.31
N PRO A 496 18.44 -61.03 47.79
CA PRO A 496 18.75 -61.31 46.40
C PRO A 496 18.48 -62.77 46.06
N ASP A 497 17.60 -62.99 45.09
CA ASP A 497 17.35 -64.32 44.54
C ASP A 497 18.68 -64.79 43.93
N PRO A 498 19.27 -65.92 44.37
CA PRO A 498 20.60 -66.30 43.96
C PRO A 498 20.66 -66.53 42.46
N GLU A 499 21.69 -65.97 41.83
CA GLU A 499 22.02 -66.23 40.43
C GLU A 499 22.01 -67.76 40.18
N PRO A 500 21.32 -68.27 39.14
CA PRO A 500 21.09 -69.69 38.98
C PRO A 500 22.42 -70.44 38.86
N GLU A 501 22.72 -71.28 39.86
CA GLU A 501 24.03 -71.94 40.00
C GLU A 501 24.47 -72.63 38.70
N LYS A 502 25.45 -72.02 38.01
CA LYS A 502 26.14 -72.64 36.89
C LYS A 502 26.67 -74.01 37.32
N LYS A 503 26.10 -75.07 36.75
CA LYS A 503 26.56 -76.44 37.01
C LYS A 503 27.71 -76.77 36.08
N TYR A 504 28.77 -77.32 36.65
CA TYR A 504 29.98 -77.69 35.94
C TYR A 504 30.24 -79.20 36.08
N GLY A 505 30.71 -79.82 35.01
CA GLY A 505 31.04 -81.24 34.94
C GLY A 505 32.40 -81.51 34.32
N SER A 506 32.66 -82.79 34.02
CA SER A 506 33.88 -83.28 33.39
C SER A 506 33.60 -84.30 32.28
N VAL A 507 34.59 -84.49 31.41
CA VAL A 507 34.63 -85.57 30.41
C VAL A 507 35.98 -86.28 30.44
N GLU A 508 35.96 -87.60 30.35
CA GLU A 508 37.12 -88.46 30.16
C GLU A 508 36.95 -89.24 28.83
N LEU A 509 37.73 -88.87 27.83
CA LEU A 509 37.82 -89.54 26.53
C LEU A 509 38.96 -90.56 26.61
N ILE A 510 38.72 -91.79 26.15
CA ILE A 510 39.77 -92.80 25.95
C ILE A 510 39.84 -93.23 24.48
N LYS A 511 41.07 -93.29 23.95
CA LYS A 511 41.36 -93.59 22.55
C LYS A 511 41.93 -95.00 22.42
N VAL A 512 41.33 -95.81 21.54
CA VAL A 512 41.71 -97.23 21.37
C VAL A 512 41.78 -97.66 19.90
N ASP A 513 42.39 -98.80 19.64
CA ASP A 513 42.44 -99.46 18.32
C ASP A 513 41.07 -100.08 17.97
N SER A 514 40.54 -99.82 16.78
CA SER A 514 39.22 -100.35 16.37
C SER A 514 39.17 -101.87 16.19
N SER A 515 40.32 -102.54 16.19
CA SER A 515 40.44 -104.01 16.16
C SER A 515 40.75 -104.61 17.54
N ASP A 516 41.14 -103.80 18.52
CA ASP A 516 41.48 -104.19 19.88
C ASP A 516 41.18 -103.05 20.87
N ASN A 517 39.97 -103.05 21.43
CA ASN A 517 39.52 -102.01 22.36
C ASN A 517 40.24 -102.03 23.73
N GLU A 518 41.08 -103.03 24.03
CA GLU A 518 41.96 -102.99 25.23
C GLU A 518 43.27 -102.23 24.93
N LYS A 519 43.62 -102.06 23.65
CA LYS A 519 44.81 -101.33 23.21
C LYS A 519 44.54 -99.83 23.09
N VAL A 520 44.98 -99.10 24.11
CA VAL A 520 44.96 -97.63 24.15
C VAL A 520 45.98 -96.97 23.21
N LEU A 521 45.71 -95.74 22.77
CA LEU A 521 46.51 -95.00 21.78
C LEU A 521 46.96 -93.60 22.29
N GLU A 522 48.26 -93.44 22.57
CA GLU A 522 48.92 -92.15 22.85
C GLU A 522 49.07 -91.32 21.56
N GLY A 523 49.01 -89.98 21.69
CA GLY A 523 49.40 -89.04 20.63
C GLY A 523 48.31 -88.55 19.68
N ALA A 524 47.06 -88.99 19.81
CA ALA A 524 45.94 -88.45 19.02
C ALA A 524 45.63 -87.00 19.45
N LYS A 525 45.54 -86.07 18.50
CA LYS A 525 45.15 -84.68 18.77
C LYS A 525 43.66 -84.48 18.55
N PHE A 526 43.00 -83.86 19.52
CA PHE A 526 41.59 -83.55 19.49
C PHE A 526 41.33 -82.07 19.75
N GLN A 527 40.38 -81.51 19.03
CA GLN A 527 39.78 -80.23 19.39
C GLN A 527 38.45 -80.47 20.11
N LEU A 528 38.27 -79.78 21.23
CA LEU A 528 36.99 -79.63 21.90
C LEU A 528 36.26 -78.42 21.31
N LEU A 529 35.03 -78.62 20.87
CA LEU A 529 34.13 -77.60 20.33
C LEU A 529 32.88 -77.46 21.20
N ASP A 530 32.27 -76.27 21.16
CA ASP A 530 30.99 -75.97 21.82
C ASP A 530 29.76 -76.49 21.03
N SER A 531 28.55 -76.14 21.48
CA SER A 531 27.30 -76.53 20.81
C SER A 531 27.11 -75.87 19.43
N ASN A 532 27.73 -74.71 19.20
CA ASN A 532 27.77 -74.03 17.90
C ASN A 532 28.89 -74.57 16.98
N LYS A 533 29.77 -75.43 17.52
CA LYS A 533 31.00 -75.98 16.92
C LYS A 533 32.16 -74.97 16.82
N GLU A 534 32.14 -73.93 17.65
CA GLU A 534 33.28 -73.03 17.83
C GLU A 534 34.35 -73.69 18.70
N PHE A 535 35.62 -73.36 18.43
CA PHE A 535 36.78 -73.97 19.08
C PHE A 535 36.93 -73.49 20.54
N ILE A 536 37.00 -74.43 21.48
CA ILE A 536 37.27 -74.17 22.90
C ILE A 536 38.75 -74.40 23.24
N SER A 537 39.27 -75.59 22.90
CA SER A 537 40.64 -76.00 23.27
C SER A 537 41.13 -77.20 22.48
N GLU A 538 42.44 -77.40 22.43
CA GLU A 538 43.10 -78.56 21.81
C GLU A 538 43.79 -79.41 22.87
N HIS A 539 43.72 -80.73 22.72
CA HIS A 539 44.19 -81.76 23.67
C HIS A 539 44.88 -82.89 22.93
N VAL A 540 45.76 -83.63 23.61
CA VAL A 540 46.47 -84.79 23.05
C VAL A 540 46.29 -85.99 23.97
N THR A 541 46.06 -87.18 23.42
CA THR A 541 45.90 -88.38 24.24
C THR A 541 47.21 -88.79 24.91
N ASP A 542 47.14 -89.07 26.22
CA ASP A 542 48.27 -89.45 27.04
C ASP A 542 48.70 -90.92 26.86
N LYS A 543 49.61 -91.39 27.72
CA LYS A 543 50.15 -92.77 27.72
C LYS A 543 49.14 -93.86 28.02
N ASP A 544 48.03 -93.50 28.67
CA ASP A 544 46.89 -94.39 28.88
C ASP A 544 45.83 -94.20 27.77
N GLY A 545 46.15 -93.44 26.71
CA GLY A 545 45.26 -93.07 25.61
C GLY A 545 44.17 -92.08 25.99
N LYS A 546 44.32 -91.30 27.07
CA LYS A 546 43.24 -90.49 27.66
C LYS A 546 43.38 -88.99 27.37
N ILE A 547 42.22 -88.32 27.30
CA ILE A 547 42.05 -86.88 27.48
C ILE A 547 41.05 -86.68 28.61
N LYS A 548 41.34 -85.80 29.57
CA LYS A 548 40.41 -85.45 30.65
C LYS A 548 40.25 -83.95 30.75
N ILE A 549 39.00 -83.47 30.73
CA ILE A 549 38.65 -82.05 30.84
C ILE A 549 37.65 -81.88 31.98
N GLU A 550 37.91 -80.92 32.86
CA GLU A 550 37.08 -80.61 34.02
C GLU A 550 36.57 -79.17 33.96
N ASN A 551 35.50 -78.87 34.70
CA ASN A 551 34.85 -77.56 34.78
C ASN A 551 34.20 -77.07 33.47
N LEU A 552 33.67 -78.00 32.65
CA LEU A 552 32.79 -77.66 31.52
C LEU A 552 31.40 -77.30 32.04
N GLU A 553 30.85 -76.16 31.64
CA GLU A 553 29.50 -75.73 32.03
C GLU A 553 28.42 -76.66 31.44
N ALA A 554 27.26 -76.77 32.08
CA ALA A 554 26.18 -77.62 31.59
C ALA A 554 25.73 -77.20 30.18
N GLY A 555 25.91 -78.09 29.20
CA GLY A 555 25.88 -77.76 27.79
C GLY A 555 26.25 -78.92 26.88
N GLU A 556 26.13 -78.70 25.57
CA GLU A 556 26.44 -79.66 24.52
C GLU A 556 27.82 -79.36 23.91
N TYR A 557 28.59 -80.42 23.64
CA TYR A 557 30.00 -80.32 23.22
C TYR A 557 30.35 -81.40 22.19
N TYR A 558 31.43 -81.19 21.45
CA TYR A 558 31.95 -82.14 20.47
C TYR A 558 33.46 -82.29 20.59
N PHE A 559 33.96 -83.52 20.47
CA PHE A 559 35.37 -83.79 20.16
C PHE A 559 35.52 -84.07 18.66
N VAL A 560 36.60 -83.59 18.04
CA VAL A 560 36.98 -83.94 16.66
C VAL A 560 38.47 -84.27 16.63
N GLU A 561 38.85 -85.38 16.00
CA GLU A 561 40.28 -85.70 15.82
C GLU A 561 40.86 -84.83 14.70
N THR A 562 42.04 -84.25 14.95
CA THR A 562 42.75 -83.38 13.99
C THR A 562 44.10 -83.95 13.57
N GLU A 563 44.68 -84.85 14.36
CA GLU A 563 45.88 -85.62 14.03
C GLU A 563 45.79 -87.00 14.67
N ALA A 564 45.96 -88.06 13.87
CA ALA A 564 45.87 -89.43 14.34
C ALA A 564 47.16 -89.89 15.05
N PRO A 565 47.10 -90.89 15.94
CA PRO A 565 48.28 -91.62 16.42
C PRO A 565 49.13 -92.19 15.28
N GLU A 566 50.44 -92.36 15.50
CA GLU A 566 51.35 -92.87 14.47
C GLU A 566 50.90 -94.26 13.94
N GLY A 567 50.65 -94.33 12.63
CA GLY A 567 50.17 -95.53 11.96
C GLY A 567 48.66 -95.81 12.13
N TYR A 568 47.84 -94.79 12.42
CA TYR A 568 46.37 -94.86 12.46
C TYR A 568 45.73 -93.85 11.51
N LYS A 569 44.57 -94.20 10.96
CA LYS A 569 43.78 -93.30 10.12
C LYS A 569 43.09 -92.24 10.97
N LEU A 570 43.02 -91.01 10.47
CA LEU A 570 42.35 -89.88 11.10
C LEU A 570 40.82 -90.03 11.08
N ASP A 571 40.17 -89.98 12.26
CA ASP A 571 38.72 -89.87 12.39
C ASP A 571 38.27 -88.43 12.65
N GLY A 572 38.23 -87.64 11.58
CA GLY A 572 37.75 -86.25 11.61
C GLY A 572 36.24 -86.08 11.79
N SER A 573 35.52 -87.06 12.35
CA SER A 573 34.09 -86.96 12.65
C SER A 573 33.81 -86.28 14.01
N LEU A 574 32.59 -85.75 14.17
CA LEU A 574 32.19 -85.00 15.38
C LEU A 574 31.60 -85.93 16.44
N HIS A 575 32.40 -86.24 17.47
CA HIS A 575 32.02 -87.08 18.61
C HIS A 575 31.31 -86.25 19.68
N LYS A 576 29.98 -86.24 19.62
CA LYS A 576 29.10 -85.47 20.50
C LYS A 576 29.05 -86.01 21.94
N PHE A 577 29.07 -85.11 22.92
CA PHE A 577 28.68 -85.39 24.30
C PHE A 577 27.90 -84.21 24.92
N THR A 578 27.43 -84.36 26.17
CA THR A 578 26.62 -83.34 26.84
C THR A 578 26.85 -83.40 28.35
N ILE A 579 27.17 -82.25 28.97
CA ILE A 579 27.21 -82.08 30.42
C ILE A 579 25.81 -81.70 30.88
N GLY A 580 25.16 -82.56 31.67
CA GLY A 580 23.80 -82.32 32.16
C GLY A 580 23.75 -81.57 33.50
N THR A 581 22.56 -81.12 33.89
CA THR A 581 22.33 -80.40 35.16
C THR A 581 22.08 -81.31 36.37
N GLY A 582 21.86 -82.61 36.15
CA GLY A 582 21.70 -83.63 37.19
C GLY A 582 22.96 -84.49 37.39
N LEU A 583 23.17 -84.98 38.62
CA LEU A 583 24.38 -85.70 39.06
C LEU A 583 24.85 -86.83 38.12
N GLU A 584 23.91 -87.52 37.48
CA GLU A 584 24.17 -88.65 36.57
C GLU A 584 24.90 -88.24 35.28
N ASN A 585 24.80 -86.97 34.87
CA ASN A 585 25.36 -86.45 33.62
C ASN A 585 26.48 -85.39 33.82
N LEU A 586 27.05 -85.30 35.04
CA LEU A 586 28.15 -84.37 35.34
C LEU A 586 29.55 -84.96 35.09
N ASN A 587 29.69 -86.26 34.86
CA ASN A 587 30.99 -86.91 34.63
C ASN A 587 30.87 -87.91 33.46
N ILE A 588 31.12 -87.43 32.25
CA ILE A 588 30.99 -88.22 31.02
C ILE A 588 32.23 -89.07 30.80
N LYS A 589 32.04 -90.31 30.33
CA LYS A 589 33.11 -91.15 29.79
C LYS A 589 32.76 -91.58 28.37
N MET A 590 33.73 -91.51 27.46
CA MET A 590 33.53 -91.86 26.05
C MET A 590 34.76 -92.53 25.45
N THR A 591 34.55 -93.46 24.51
CA THR A 591 35.61 -94.19 23.81
C THR A 591 35.56 -93.85 22.32
N ILE A 592 36.70 -93.45 21.74
CA ILE A 592 36.82 -93.19 20.30
C ILE A 592 37.85 -94.16 19.71
N VAL A 593 37.45 -94.94 18.72
CA VAL A 593 38.29 -95.96 18.06
C VAL A 593 38.99 -95.37 16.83
N ASN A 594 40.23 -95.79 16.50
CA ASN A 594 40.80 -95.55 15.16
C ASN A 594 41.14 -96.86 14.46
N GLU A 595 40.90 -96.92 13.16
CA GLU A 595 41.39 -97.99 12.31
C GLU A 595 42.89 -97.78 12.04
N LYS A 596 43.67 -98.86 12.14
CA LYS A 596 45.10 -98.82 11.84
C LYS A 596 45.35 -98.56 10.36
N GLU A 597 46.40 -97.80 10.02
CA GLU A 597 46.84 -97.67 8.62
C GLU A 597 47.41 -98.98 8.09
N VAL A 598 47.00 -99.32 6.86
CA VAL A 598 47.47 -100.48 6.13
C VAL A 598 48.55 -100.01 5.15
N THR A 599 49.81 -100.06 5.56
CA THR A 599 50.96 -99.64 4.73
C THR A 599 51.19 -100.62 3.57
N PRO A 600 51.19 -100.17 2.30
CA PRO A 600 51.55 -101.02 1.16
C PRO A 600 53.05 -101.37 1.15
N ASN A 601 53.38 -102.64 0.92
CA ASN A 601 54.77 -103.11 0.78
C ASN A 601 55.27 -102.86 -0.68
N PRO A 602 56.56 -102.58 -0.95
CA PRO A 602 56.94 -101.78 -2.12
C PRO A 602 57.36 -102.54 -3.40
N ASN A 603 56.92 -101.98 -4.55
CA ASN A 603 57.45 -102.10 -5.94
C ASN A 603 57.40 -103.49 -6.64
N PRO A 604 57.54 -103.59 -8.00
CA PRO A 604 58.08 -102.59 -8.96
C PRO A 604 57.32 -102.31 -10.31
N ASP A 605 57.38 -101.05 -10.77
CA ASP A 605 57.54 -100.54 -12.18
C ASP A 605 56.55 -100.92 -13.34
N PRO A 606 56.47 -100.18 -14.48
CA PRO A 606 56.21 -98.72 -14.64
C PRO A 606 55.29 -98.30 -15.84
N THR A 607 54.79 -97.04 -15.88
CA THR A 607 54.27 -96.23 -17.05
C THR A 607 52.99 -96.69 -17.83
N PRO A 608 52.27 -95.81 -18.60
CA PRO A 608 52.08 -94.33 -18.56
C PRO A 608 50.59 -93.81 -18.73
N ASP A 609 50.42 -92.46 -18.67
CA ASP A 609 49.36 -91.48 -19.09
C ASP A 609 48.16 -91.88 -20.02
N PRO A 610 47.00 -91.13 -20.16
CA PRO A 610 46.72 -89.71 -19.82
C PRO A 610 45.27 -89.29 -19.33
N GLU A 611 44.95 -87.97 -19.41
CA GLU A 611 43.70 -87.15 -19.16
C GLU A 611 42.35 -87.59 -19.83
N PRO A 612 41.11 -87.05 -19.51
CA PRO A 612 40.71 -85.61 -19.43
C PRO A 612 39.52 -85.20 -18.46
N ASN A 613 38.84 -84.04 -18.68
CA ASN A 613 37.94 -83.30 -17.73
C ASN A 613 36.51 -82.89 -18.34
N PRO A 614 35.64 -81.94 -17.85
CA PRO A 614 34.18 -82.21 -17.58
C PRO A 614 33.11 -81.21 -18.15
N THR A 615 31.81 -81.32 -17.75
CA THR A 615 30.60 -80.49 -18.11
C THR A 615 29.45 -80.60 -17.03
N PRO A 616 28.19 -80.07 -17.14
CA PRO A 616 27.66 -78.67 -17.15
C PRO A 616 26.43 -78.41 -16.19
N ASP A 617 25.68 -77.27 -16.27
CA ASP A 617 24.56 -76.85 -15.33
C ASP A 617 23.49 -75.83 -15.91
N PRO A 618 22.16 -75.79 -15.49
CA PRO A 618 21.15 -74.78 -15.98
C PRO A 618 19.85 -74.34 -15.15
N THR A 619 19.49 -73.02 -15.12
CA THR A 619 18.10 -72.38 -15.14
C THR A 619 17.09 -72.51 -13.93
N PRO A 620 15.81 -71.97 -13.85
CA PRO A 620 14.90 -71.13 -14.73
C PRO A 620 14.04 -69.96 -14.05
N ASN A 621 12.83 -69.58 -14.58
CA ASN A 621 11.97 -68.35 -14.37
C ASN A 621 10.43 -68.70 -14.03
N PRO A 622 9.24 -68.01 -14.29
CA PRO A 622 8.80 -66.65 -14.84
C PRO A 622 7.42 -65.94 -14.41
N GLU A 623 7.30 -64.58 -14.52
CA GLU A 623 6.12 -63.71 -14.99
C GLU A 623 4.67 -63.66 -14.31
N PRO A 624 3.54 -62.99 -14.79
CA PRO A 624 3.22 -62.03 -15.93
C PRO A 624 2.12 -60.85 -15.78
N GLU A 625 1.89 -60.04 -16.87
CA GLU A 625 0.66 -59.27 -17.36
C GLU A 625 0.28 -57.82 -16.83
N LYS A 626 -0.50 -56.85 -17.45
CA LYS A 626 -1.16 -56.63 -18.81
C LYS A 626 -1.30 -55.14 -19.40
N LYS A 627 -2.50 -54.45 -19.42
CA LYS A 627 -2.95 -53.23 -20.23
C LYS A 627 -4.24 -52.54 -19.61
N PRO A 628 -5.07 -51.56 -20.16
CA PRO A 628 -5.19 -50.78 -21.45
C PRO A 628 -5.68 -49.26 -21.49
N ASP A 629 -5.53 -48.57 -22.67
CA ASP A 629 -6.29 -47.47 -23.39
C ASP A 629 -6.81 -46.14 -22.71
N THR A 630 -6.90 -44.93 -23.35
CA THR A 630 -7.35 -44.53 -24.72
C THR A 630 -6.80 -43.13 -25.22
N GLU A 631 -7.11 -42.74 -26.47
CA GLU A 631 -6.84 -41.52 -27.32
C GLU A 631 -7.02 -40.07 -26.76
N LYS A 632 -6.63 -38.92 -27.38
CA LYS A 632 -5.73 -38.47 -28.51
C LYS A 632 -5.84 -36.92 -28.71
N LYS A 633 -4.76 -36.17 -29.02
CA LYS A 633 -4.82 -34.85 -29.75
C LYS A 633 -3.48 -34.31 -30.27
N THR A 634 -3.49 -33.69 -31.47
CA THR A 634 -2.40 -32.95 -32.17
C THR A 634 -2.62 -31.42 -32.08
N GLU A 635 -1.61 -30.55 -31.91
CA GLU A 635 -0.48 -30.12 -32.79
C GLU A 635 -0.86 -28.91 -33.70
N LYS A 636 0.07 -27.96 -33.91
CA LYS A 636 -0.21 -26.67 -34.60
C LYS A 636 1.05 -25.97 -35.11
N ASP A 637 1.07 -25.62 -36.40
CA ASP A 637 2.27 -25.19 -37.15
C ASP A 637 2.59 -23.67 -37.15
N LYS A 638 3.72 -23.35 -37.81
CA LYS A 638 4.29 -22.02 -38.11
C LYS A 638 4.31 -21.76 -39.65
N GLU A 639 5.01 -20.69 -40.04
CA GLU A 639 5.45 -20.31 -41.41
C GLU A 639 4.43 -19.56 -42.30
N GLU A 640 4.83 -18.70 -43.27
CA GLU A 640 5.93 -17.71 -43.32
C GLU A 640 5.67 -16.64 -44.44
N ILE A 641 6.24 -15.43 -44.25
CA ILE A 641 6.86 -14.51 -45.23
C ILE A 641 6.22 -14.23 -46.63
N SER A 642 5.91 -12.94 -46.89
CA SER A 642 6.53 -12.09 -47.95
C SER A 642 5.99 -10.64 -47.84
N LYS A 643 6.81 -9.59 -47.65
CA LYS A 643 7.81 -8.94 -48.52
C LYS A 643 7.25 -8.20 -49.75
N ASN A 644 7.24 -6.86 -49.67
CA ASN A 644 7.82 -6.00 -50.71
C ASN A 644 8.27 -4.64 -50.13
N GLU A 645 9.23 -3.95 -50.77
CA GLU A 645 9.93 -2.78 -50.21
C GLU A 645 9.68 -1.49 -51.02
N THR A 646 9.70 -0.29 -50.38
CA THR A 646 10.56 0.84 -50.86
C THR A 646 10.70 2.03 -49.87
N ILE A 647 11.88 2.13 -49.23
CA ILE A 647 12.78 3.33 -49.16
C ILE A 647 12.23 4.72 -48.74
N LYS A 648 12.55 5.11 -47.47
CA LYS A 648 12.92 6.47 -46.94
C LYS A 648 11.85 7.62 -47.04
N ILE A 649 11.91 8.74 -46.31
CA ILE A 649 12.93 9.42 -45.47
C ILE A 649 12.25 10.04 -44.22
N PRO A 650 12.86 10.04 -43.02
CA PRO A 650 12.44 10.89 -41.90
C PRO A 650 13.38 12.09 -41.67
N THR A 651 13.00 13.32 -42.06
CA THR A 651 13.41 14.61 -41.41
C THR A 651 12.95 15.87 -42.17
N THR A 652 12.16 16.73 -41.50
CA THR A 652 12.18 18.21 -41.49
C THR A 652 11.21 18.64 -40.37
N GLY A 653 11.44 19.64 -39.51
CA GLY A 653 12.50 20.64 -39.39
C GLY A 653 11.86 21.96 -38.93
N TYR A 654 12.08 22.43 -37.70
CA TYR A 654 13.19 23.35 -37.43
C TYR A 654 13.63 23.37 -35.94
N LYS A 655 14.87 23.81 -35.68
CA LYS A 655 15.41 24.14 -34.34
C LYS A 655 16.06 25.54 -34.36
N GLY A 656 16.01 26.23 -33.23
CA GLY A 656 16.66 27.52 -32.96
C GLY A 656 15.79 28.35 -32.02
N TYR A 657 16.30 29.01 -30.98
CA TYR A 657 17.68 29.44 -30.70
C TYR A 657 18.22 28.95 -29.35
N LYS A 658 19.53 28.66 -29.31
CA LYS A 658 20.40 28.89 -28.14
C LYS A 658 21.70 29.50 -28.66
N GLY A 659 22.22 30.51 -27.96
CA GLY A 659 23.50 31.14 -28.25
C GLY A 659 23.39 32.46 -29.02
N LEU A 660 23.49 33.58 -28.30
CA LEU A 660 24.05 34.81 -28.85
C LEU A 660 25.05 35.36 -27.82
N SER A 661 26.31 34.97 -27.97
CA SER A 661 27.41 35.44 -27.14
C SER A 661 28.66 35.59 -28.00
N ALA A 662 29.22 36.81 -28.01
CA ALA A 662 30.43 37.23 -28.73
C ALA A 662 30.43 37.06 -30.27
N LEU A 663 30.23 38.17 -30.98
CA LEU A 663 31.39 38.83 -31.58
C LEU A 663 31.16 40.34 -31.83
N LEU A 664 31.93 41.17 -31.13
CA LEU A 664 32.33 42.50 -31.63
C LEU A 664 33.56 42.32 -32.52
N LEU A 665 33.65 43.06 -33.63
CA LEU A 665 34.87 43.64 -34.26
C LEU A 665 34.84 43.64 -35.81
N GLY A 666 34.83 44.85 -36.40
CA GLY A 666 35.32 45.11 -37.77
C GLY A 666 34.46 44.61 -38.95
N VAL A 667 34.55 45.18 -40.15
CA VAL A 667 35.22 46.41 -40.62
C VAL A 667 34.31 47.09 -41.65
N GLY A 668 34.19 48.42 -41.62
CA GLY A 668 33.32 49.18 -42.53
C GLY A 668 33.75 50.64 -42.74
N ALA A 669 35.06 50.88 -42.86
CA ALA A 669 35.63 52.22 -43.08
C ALA A 669 35.97 52.47 -44.56
N LEU A 670 36.00 53.76 -44.96
CA LEU A 670 36.51 54.33 -46.24
C LEU A 670 35.74 53.90 -47.51
N LEU A 671 35.07 54.77 -48.29
CA LEU A 671 35.55 56.02 -48.92
C LEU A 671 34.41 56.89 -49.48
N VAL A 672 34.28 58.18 -49.11
CA VAL A 672 33.61 59.23 -49.93
C VAL A 672 34.25 60.63 -49.75
N ILE A 673 35.51 60.80 -50.15
CA ILE A 673 36.20 62.09 -50.37
C ILE A 673 37.23 61.80 -51.50
N LYS A 674 37.36 62.50 -52.65
CA LYS A 674 36.89 63.83 -53.10
C LYS A 674 36.83 63.93 -54.65
N LYS A 675 36.10 64.94 -55.14
CA LYS A 675 36.41 65.80 -56.30
C LYS A 675 36.33 65.23 -57.74
N ASN A 676 35.28 65.62 -58.46
CA ASN A 676 35.29 66.42 -59.72
C ASN A 676 33.83 66.72 -60.09
N LYS A 677 33.47 67.87 -60.69
CA LYS A 677 34.29 68.96 -61.24
C LYS A 677 33.72 70.32 -60.84
#